data_AF-A0A812J997-F1
#
_entry.id   AF-A0A812J997-F1
#
_cell.length_a   1.000
_cell.length_b   1.000
_cell.length_c   1.000
_cell.angle_alpha   90.00
_cell.angle_beta   90.00
_cell.angle_gamma   90.00
#
_symmetry.space_group_name_H-M   'P 1'
#
loop_
_entity.id
_entity.type
_entity.pdbx_description
1 polymer ?
#
loop_
_entity_poly.entity_id
_entity_poly.type
_entity_poly.pdbx_seq_one_letter_code
_entity_poly.pdbx_strand_id
1 'polypeptide(L)'
;MDSAWLCLCGALVMFMHAGFAMLETGSCRAKNASNVLMKNLVNVTVGTLGWWVFGWAFAYGSQGDPANGFIGTSEFFGIGFYTIDETTGVITPLASCDADGCQSKMLSWFFQWAFCTAGATIVSGGVAERVKSPTYAVYAFFMASFIYPIIVAWSWGGGWLATVLDVGYMDFAGSGVVHLTGGVSALLGTIVLGPRKGRFENPEEFECHNLPLVVLGTFALWFGWYGFNPGSTLGMHDGATGAMAAQVAMNTTLSAATGGITVFILRYAIMKKYDVGGLCNGILAGLVSITAGCGNVECGSAFAIGLIGALVYQASSMLLQKLKIDDPVDASPVHGFCGIWGVLAAGLFDWGKGVDHYHGWSGFGCMPVSDSDSTCQTGIGGTAIGAQCILIIMVILWAGTLSGIAFFALKMTGLLRIDEYTEEVGMDVKQHSPPKAYAIGANPMPTEVEKTVLAPLAVGQKDALADLEALRAEVLAQRALIQEQQQKYDSLVETRRLQTASYVSLDTFNTEVQALKNADYSLGGAMDSAWLCLCGALVMFMHAGFAMLETGSCRAKNASNVLMKNLVNVTVGTLGWWVFGWAFAYGSQGDPANGFIGTSEFFGIGFYTIDETTGVITPLASCDADGCQSKMLSWFFQWAFCTAGATIVSGGVAERVKSPTYAVYAFFMASFIYPIIVAWSWGGGWLATVLDVGYMDFAGSGVVHLTGGVSALLGTIVLGPRKGRFENPEEFECHNLPLVVLGTFALWFGWYGFNPGSTLGMHDGATGAMAAQVAMNTTLSAATGGITVFILRYAIMKKYDVGGLCNGILAGLVSITAGCGNVECGSAFAIGLIGALVYQASSMLLQKLKIDDPVDASPVHGFCGIWGVLAAGLFDWGKGVDHYHGWSGFGCMPVSDSDSTCQTGIGGTAIGAQCILIIMVILWAGTLSGIAFFALKMTGLLRIDEYTEEVGMDVKQHSPPKAYAIGANPMPTEVEKTV
;
A
#
# COMPACT_ATOMS: atom_id res chain seq x y z
N MET A 1 -18.02 11.50 -5.90
CA MET A 1 -16.63 11.05 -5.65
C MET A 1 -16.55 10.03 -4.54
N ASP A 2 -17.24 10.25 -3.42
CA ASP A 2 -17.30 9.31 -2.29
C ASP A 2 -17.53 7.85 -2.70
N SER A 3 -18.48 7.60 -3.60
CA SER A 3 -18.78 6.23 -3.99
C SER A 3 -17.60 5.53 -4.69
N ALA A 4 -16.81 6.28 -5.47
CA ALA A 4 -15.60 5.76 -6.08
C ALA A 4 -14.50 5.52 -5.03
N TRP A 5 -14.36 6.45 -4.07
CA TRP A 5 -13.43 6.34 -2.96
C TRP A 5 -13.69 5.09 -2.10
N LEU A 6 -14.95 4.85 -1.71
CA LEU A 6 -15.31 3.71 -0.87
C LEU A 6 -15.21 2.38 -1.61
N CYS A 7 -15.54 2.36 -2.91
CA CYS A 7 -15.32 1.17 -3.74
C CYS A 7 -13.84 0.81 -3.80
N LEU A 8 -12.98 1.80 -4.04
CA LEU A 8 -11.54 1.64 -4.09
C LEU A 8 -10.99 1.16 -2.74
N CYS A 9 -11.36 1.84 -1.66
CA CYS A 9 -10.91 1.51 -0.32
C CYS A 9 -11.39 0.12 0.11
N GLY A 10 -12.65 -0.24 -0.17
CA GLY A 10 -13.16 -1.58 0.09
C GLY A 10 -12.41 -2.68 -0.69
N ALA A 11 -12.00 -2.39 -1.94
CA ALA A 11 -11.17 -3.32 -2.71
C ALA A 11 -9.75 -3.48 -2.12
N LEU A 12 -9.16 -2.41 -1.61
CA LEU A 12 -7.87 -2.46 -0.89
C LEU A 12 -7.99 -3.22 0.44
N VAL A 13 -9.07 -3.05 1.19
CA VAL A 13 -9.32 -3.84 2.41
C VAL A 13 -9.52 -5.32 2.06
N MET A 14 -10.24 -5.62 0.97
CA MET A 14 -10.36 -7.00 0.49
C MET A 14 -8.99 -7.59 0.11
N PHE A 15 -8.07 -6.80 -0.45
CA PHE A 15 -6.71 -7.23 -0.75
C PHE A 15 -5.93 -7.69 0.51
N MET A 16 -6.28 -7.19 1.70
CA MET A 16 -5.69 -7.65 2.97
C MET A 16 -5.86 -9.15 3.20
N HIS A 17 -6.91 -9.78 2.66
CA HIS A 17 -7.10 -11.23 2.76
C HIS A 17 -6.02 -12.03 2.05
N ALA A 18 -5.46 -11.51 0.95
CA ALA A 18 -4.25 -12.08 0.36
C ALA A 18 -3.06 -11.94 1.32
N GLY A 19 -2.96 -10.78 2.00
CA GLY A 19 -1.96 -10.53 3.02
C GLY A 19 -2.03 -11.51 4.20
N PHE A 20 -3.22 -11.71 4.78
CA PHE A 20 -3.45 -12.70 5.84
C PHE A 20 -3.11 -14.12 5.38
N ALA A 21 -3.59 -14.52 4.19
CA ALA A 21 -3.30 -15.84 3.65
C ALA A 21 -1.78 -16.09 3.54
N MET A 22 -1.02 -15.13 3.02
CA MET A 22 0.44 -15.26 2.89
C MET A 22 1.15 -15.24 4.25
N LEU A 23 0.79 -14.31 5.14
CA LEU A 23 1.41 -14.16 6.45
C LEU A 23 1.15 -15.36 7.36
N GLU A 24 -0.11 -15.79 7.48
CA GLU A 24 -0.47 -16.94 8.31
C GLU A 24 0.19 -18.21 7.80
N THR A 25 0.15 -18.41 6.48
CA THR A 25 0.76 -19.60 5.87
C THR A 25 2.25 -19.62 6.15
N GLY A 26 2.96 -18.54 5.81
CA GLY A 26 4.42 -18.43 6.00
C GLY A 26 4.86 -18.61 7.45
N SER A 27 4.04 -18.16 8.41
CA SER A 27 4.30 -18.25 9.85
C SER A 27 4.03 -19.64 10.44
N CYS A 28 3.16 -20.44 9.82
CA CYS A 28 2.88 -21.81 10.24
C CYS A 28 3.92 -22.80 9.71
N ARG A 29 3.83 -24.08 10.12
CA ARG A 29 4.70 -25.14 9.57
C ARG A 29 4.20 -25.57 8.19
N ALA A 30 5.14 -25.93 7.33
CA ALA A 30 4.88 -26.28 5.92
C ALA A 30 3.85 -27.42 5.74
N LYS A 31 3.69 -28.30 6.73
CA LYS A 31 2.75 -29.44 6.71
C LYS A 31 1.27 -29.05 6.82
N ASN A 32 0.99 -27.76 7.03
CA ASN A 32 -0.36 -27.19 7.18
C ASN A 32 -0.62 -26.03 6.21
N ALA A 33 0.27 -25.80 5.23
CA ALA A 33 0.21 -24.64 4.35
C ALA A 33 -1.06 -24.61 3.49
N SER A 34 -1.42 -25.72 2.83
CA SER A 34 -2.65 -25.83 2.04
C SER A 34 -3.88 -25.58 2.91
N ASN A 35 -3.88 -26.13 4.12
CA ASN A 35 -4.99 -25.95 5.03
C ASN A 35 -5.14 -24.50 5.51
N VAL A 36 -4.05 -23.82 5.83
CA VAL A 36 -4.09 -22.41 6.26
C VAL A 36 -4.55 -21.50 5.12
N LEU A 37 -4.08 -21.72 3.90
CA LEU A 37 -4.56 -21.00 2.70
C LEU A 37 -6.06 -21.23 2.48
N MET A 38 -6.51 -22.49 2.48
CA MET A 38 -7.93 -22.83 2.31
C MET A 38 -8.78 -22.17 3.39
N LYS A 39 -8.36 -22.23 4.66
CA LYS A 39 -9.07 -21.62 5.78
C LYS A 39 -9.25 -20.12 5.57
N ASN A 40 -8.22 -19.39 5.14
CA ASN A 40 -8.35 -17.95 4.84
C ASN A 40 -9.41 -17.68 3.75
N LEU A 41 -9.41 -18.45 2.64
CA LEU A 41 -10.41 -18.32 1.58
C LEU A 41 -11.84 -18.68 2.05
N VAL A 42 -11.96 -19.73 2.85
CA VAL A 42 -13.24 -20.15 3.45
C VAL A 42 -13.77 -19.09 4.43
N ASN A 43 -12.90 -18.44 5.20
CA ASN A 43 -13.31 -17.39 6.13
C ASN A 43 -13.99 -16.24 5.43
N VAL A 44 -13.41 -15.78 4.32
CA VAL A 44 -13.99 -14.70 3.53
C VAL A 44 -15.34 -15.14 2.98
N THR A 45 -15.40 -16.28 2.27
CA THR A 45 -16.63 -16.74 1.63
C THR A 45 -17.78 -17.00 2.61
N VAL A 46 -17.51 -17.66 3.74
CA VAL A 46 -18.53 -17.97 4.75
C VAL A 46 -18.86 -16.75 5.60
N GLY A 47 -17.86 -15.92 5.92
CA GLY A 47 -18.05 -14.63 6.59
C GLY A 47 -18.95 -13.69 5.76
N THR A 48 -18.82 -13.68 4.43
CA THR A 48 -19.72 -12.95 3.53
C THR A 48 -21.17 -13.37 3.70
N LEU A 49 -21.43 -14.69 3.78
CA LEU A 49 -22.79 -15.19 3.98
C LEU A 49 -23.34 -14.78 5.36
N GLY A 50 -22.52 -14.87 6.41
CA GLY A 50 -22.90 -14.41 7.75
C GLY A 50 -23.23 -12.92 7.78
N TRP A 51 -22.39 -12.10 7.16
CA TRP A 51 -22.57 -10.66 7.05
C TRP A 51 -23.80 -10.28 6.23
N TRP A 52 -24.04 -10.95 5.10
CA TRP A 52 -25.20 -10.69 4.24
C TRP A 52 -26.54 -11.08 4.91
N VAL A 53 -26.60 -12.25 5.55
CA VAL A 53 -27.84 -12.76 6.14
C VAL A 53 -28.18 -12.00 7.42
N PHE A 54 -27.23 -11.88 8.34
CA PHE A 54 -27.45 -11.37 9.70
C PHE A 54 -26.58 -10.16 10.05
N GLY A 55 -25.30 -10.19 9.67
CA GLY A 55 -24.32 -9.25 10.21
C GLY A 55 -24.64 -7.79 9.93
N TRP A 56 -24.97 -7.44 8.68
CA TRP A 56 -25.41 -6.08 8.35
C TRP A 56 -26.64 -5.66 9.14
N ALA A 57 -27.67 -6.52 9.17
CA ALA A 57 -28.93 -6.23 9.83
C ALA A 57 -28.75 -5.93 11.33
N PHE A 58 -27.91 -6.73 11.99
CA PHE A 58 -27.60 -6.51 13.41
C PHE A 58 -26.68 -5.33 13.65
N ALA A 59 -25.79 -4.99 12.71
CA ALA A 59 -24.86 -3.87 12.83
C ALA A 59 -25.48 -2.50 12.53
N TYR A 60 -26.23 -2.39 11.44
CA TYR A 60 -26.70 -1.13 10.87
C TYR A 60 -28.21 -1.07 10.62
N GLY A 61 -28.95 -2.15 10.91
CA GLY A 61 -30.41 -2.12 10.88
C GLY A 61 -30.98 -1.20 11.97
N SER A 62 -32.29 -0.93 11.89
CA SER A 62 -32.99 -0.04 12.82
C SER A 62 -32.80 -0.48 14.28
N GLN A 63 -32.34 0.45 15.11
CA GLN A 63 -32.11 0.24 16.55
C GLN A 63 -33.22 0.85 17.43
N GLY A 64 -34.26 1.45 16.85
CA GLY A 64 -35.27 2.19 17.59
C GLY A 64 -34.73 3.52 18.12
N ASP A 65 -34.71 3.70 19.45
CA ASP A 65 -34.07 4.85 20.11
C ASP A 65 -32.55 4.62 20.18
N PRO A 66 -31.72 5.40 19.44
CA PRO A 66 -30.27 5.19 19.36
C PRO A 66 -29.56 5.20 20.71
N ALA A 67 -30.05 6.01 21.67
CA ALA A 67 -29.49 6.06 23.03
C ALA A 67 -29.64 4.74 23.80
N ASN A 68 -30.55 3.87 23.36
CA ASN A 68 -30.81 2.54 23.91
C ASN A 68 -30.54 1.41 22.88
N GLY A 69 -29.91 1.74 21.75
CA GLY A 69 -29.66 0.81 20.65
C GLY A 69 -28.62 -0.24 21.02
N PHE A 70 -29.07 -1.51 21.13
CA PHE A 70 -28.20 -2.66 21.42
C PHE A 70 -27.93 -3.52 20.19
N ILE A 71 -28.89 -3.63 19.28
CA ILE A 71 -28.82 -4.49 18.10
C ILE A 71 -29.79 -3.98 17.03
N GLY A 72 -29.37 -4.00 15.77
CA GLY A 72 -30.25 -3.68 14.65
C GLY A 72 -31.32 -4.76 14.41
N THR A 73 -32.49 -4.36 13.94
CA THR A 73 -33.67 -5.24 13.83
C THR A 73 -34.30 -5.29 12.43
N SER A 74 -33.66 -4.66 11.45
CA SER A 74 -34.13 -4.62 10.05
C SER A 74 -32.99 -4.90 9.08
N GLU A 75 -33.31 -5.04 7.79
CA GLU A 75 -32.34 -5.20 6.69
C GLU A 75 -31.66 -6.56 6.55
N PHE A 76 -32.27 -7.62 7.09
CA PHE A 76 -31.85 -8.99 6.84
C PHE A 76 -31.86 -9.31 5.34
N PHE A 77 -30.86 -10.04 4.87
CA PHE A 77 -30.69 -10.41 3.45
C PHE A 77 -30.53 -9.20 2.50
N GLY A 78 -30.24 -8.00 3.01
CA GLY A 78 -30.19 -6.77 2.22
C GLY A 78 -31.58 -6.24 1.82
N ILE A 79 -32.65 -6.72 2.45
CA ILE A 79 -34.01 -6.19 2.26
C ILE A 79 -34.01 -4.73 2.72
N GLY A 80 -34.47 -3.80 1.89
CA GLY A 80 -34.41 -2.37 2.21
C GLY A 80 -33.10 -1.68 1.82
N PHE A 81 -32.33 -2.28 0.91
CA PHE A 81 -31.20 -1.61 0.24
C PHE A 81 -31.64 -0.79 -0.98
N TYR A 82 -32.85 -1.04 -1.48
CA TYR A 82 -33.44 -0.34 -2.61
C TYR A 82 -34.95 -0.34 -2.47
N THR A 83 -35.60 0.57 -3.19
CA THR A 83 -37.04 0.55 -3.42
C THR A 83 -37.31 0.24 -4.89
N ILE A 84 -38.48 -0.35 -5.17
CA ILE A 84 -38.99 -0.53 -6.52
C ILE A 84 -40.25 0.31 -6.62
N ASP A 85 -40.30 1.24 -7.57
CA ASP A 85 -41.55 1.89 -7.94
C ASP A 85 -42.44 0.85 -8.64
N GLU A 86 -43.55 0.47 -8.00
CA GLU A 86 -44.47 -0.55 -8.52
C GLU A 86 -45.14 -0.16 -9.85
N THR A 87 -45.17 1.13 -10.19
CA THR A 87 -45.80 1.65 -11.41
C THR A 87 -44.81 1.70 -12.58
N THR A 88 -43.57 2.13 -12.32
CA THR A 88 -42.55 2.31 -13.37
C THR A 88 -41.55 1.16 -13.46
N GLY A 89 -41.47 0.30 -12.44
CA GLY A 89 -40.47 -0.75 -12.30
C GLY A 89 -39.05 -0.22 -12.00
N VAL A 90 -38.90 1.08 -11.77
CA VAL A 90 -37.59 1.70 -11.52
C VAL A 90 -37.08 1.30 -10.13
N ILE A 91 -35.86 0.78 -10.10
CA ILE A 91 -35.15 0.41 -8.88
C ILE A 91 -34.31 1.59 -8.42
N THR A 92 -34.55 2.08 -7.21
CA THR A 92 -33.79 3.19 -6.61
C THR A 92 -33.00 2.69 -5.41
N PRO A 93 -31.65 2.70 -5.45
CA PRO A 93 -30.82 2.39 -4.28
C PRO A 93 -31.11 3.35 -3.13
N LEU A 94 -31.21 2.80 -1.92
CA LEU A 94 -31.33 3.59 -0.70
C LEU A 94 -29.95 3.99 -0.19
N ALA A 95 -29.87 5.16 0.43
CA ALA A 95 -28.65 5.66 1.06
C ALA A 95 -28.65 5.43 2.58
N SER A 96 -27.49 5.17 3.16
CA SER A 96 -27.20 5.41 4.57
C SER A 96 -26.61 6.81 4.67
N CYS A 97 -27.22 7.66 5.49
CA CYS A 97 -26.76 9.02 5.69
C CYS A 97 -26.31 9.24 7.13
N ASP A 98 -25.22 9.94 7.32
CA ASP A 98 -24.74 10.49 8.58
C ASP A 98 -24.54 12.01 8.44
N ALA A 99 -23.85 12.63 9.40
CA ALA A 99 -23.58 14.07 9.37
C ALA A 99 -22.66 14.49 8.21
N ASP A 100 -21.90 13.55 7.65
CA ASP A 100 -20.83 13.80 6.68
C ASP A 100 -21.23 13.44 5.24
N GLY A 101 -22.38 12.79 5.05
CA GLY A 101 -22.97 12.60 3.72
C GLY A 101 -23.89 11.38 3.62
N CYS A 102 -24.34 11.09 2.40
CA CYS A 102 -25.17 9.92 2.10
C CYS A 102 -24.42 8.98 1.14
N GLN A 103 -24.19 7.73 1.56
CA GLN A 103 -23.66 6.67 0.70
C GLN A 103 -24.71 5.62 0.37
N SER A 104 -24.62 5.00 -0.80
CA SER A 104 -25.45 3.83 -1.11
C SER A 104 -25.28 2.76 -0.03
N LYS A 105 -26.38 2.23 0.52
CA LYS A 105 -26.33 1.15 1.52
C LYS A 105 -25.57 -0.07 1.01
N MET A 106 -25.66 -0.38 -0.28
CA MET A 106 -24.90 -1.48 -0.90
C MET A 106 -23.40 -1.23 -0.86
N LEU A 107 -22.98 0.02 -1.01
CA LEU A 107 -21.59 0.40 -0.97
C LEU A 107 -21.04 0.37 0.46
N SER A 108 -21.78 0.95 1.40
CA SER A 108 -21.47 0.86 2.84
C SER A 108 -21.40 -0.60 3.28
N TRP A 109 -22.31 -1.45 2.77
CA TRP A 109 -22.27 -2.90 3.01
C TRP A 109 -20.97 -3.53 2.52
N PHE A 110 -20.54 -3.22 1.29
CA PHE A 110 -19.30 -3.75 0.71
C PHE A 110 -18.07 -3.31 1.51
N PHE A 111 -18.00 -2.03 1.87
CA PHE A 111 -16.89 -1.50 2.65
C PHE A 111 -16.83 -2.17 4.03
N GLN A 112 -17.94 -2.18 4.78
CA GLN A 112 -17.99 -2.73 6.15
C GLN A 112 -17.86 -4.26 6.20
N TRP A 113 -18.29 -4.96 5.14
CA TRP A 113 -18.07 -6.40 4.97
C TRP A 113 -16.58 -6.77 5.02
N ALA A 114 -15.73 -5.95 4.40
CA ALA A 114 -14.30 -6.20 4.33
C ALA A 114 -13.65 -6.16 5.73
N PHE A 115 -14.11 -5.25 6.61
CA PHE A 115 -13.67 -5.15 8.01
C PHE A 115 -14.14 -6.34 8.85
N CYS A 116 -15.42 -6.73 8.71
CA CYS A 116 -16.01 -7.87 9.41
C CYS A 116 -15.24 -9.17 9.13
N THR A 117 -14.98 -9.45 7.84
CA THR A 117 -14.24 -10.65 7.43
C THR A 117 -12.77 -10.62 7.86
N ALA A 118 -12.14 -9.43 7.92
CA ALA A 118 -10.81 -9.27 8.50
C ALA A 118 -10.80 -9.66 9.99
N GLY A 119 -11.81 -9.23 10.76
CA GLY A 119 -11.99 -9.63 12.17
C GLY A 119 -12.04 -11.14 12.38
N ALA A 120 -12.78 -11.86 11.52
CA ALA A 120 -12.83 -13.33 11.53
C ALA A 120 -11.51 -13.98 11.10
N THR A 121 -10.74 -13.32 10.25
CA THR A 121 -9.44 -13.81 9.77
C THR A 121 -8.35 -13.63 10.84
N ILE A 122 -8.39 -12.57 11.65
CA ILE A 122 -7.47 -12.44 12.80
C ILE A 122 -7.54 -13.67 13.73
N VAL A 123 -8.76 -14.16 14.01
CA VAL A 123 -8.96 -15.35 14.86
C VAL A 123 -8.36 -16.60 14.23
N SER A 124 -8.36 -16.67 12.89
CA SER A 124 -7.88 -17.80 12.10
C SER A 124 -6.41 -18.04 12.37
N GLY A 125 -5.59 -16.98 12.32
CA GLY A 125 -4.17 -17.03 12.62
C GLY A 125 -3.87 -17.61 14.00
N GLY A 126 -4.58 -17.16 15.03
CA GLY A 126 -4.39 -17.64 16.41
C GLY A 126 -4.69 -19.13 16.59
N VAL A 127 -5.72 -19.66 15.92
CA VAL A 127 -6.09 -21.08 16.04
C VAL A 127 -5.47 -21.99 14.97
N ALA A 128 -4.52 -21.47 14.19
CA ALA A 128 -3.94 -22.19 13.07
C ALA A 128 -3.30 -23.54 13.47
N GLU A 129 -3.19 -24.42 12.49
CA GLU A 129 -2.59 -25.76 12.53
C GLU A 129 -3.29 -26.84 13.37
N ARG A 130 -4.27 -26.51 14.22
CA ARG A 130 -4.92 -27.51 15.10
C ARG A 130 -6.44 -27.45 15.15
N VAL A 131 -7.06 -26.44 14.55
CA VAL A 131 -8.53 -26.38 14.39
C VAL A 131 -8.96 -27.15 13.14
N LYS A 132 -10.12 -27.82 13.17
CA LYS A 132 -10.73 -28.40 11.97
C LYS A 132 -11.29 -27.30 11.07
N SER A 133 -10.95 -27.32 9.78
CA SER A 133 -11.36 -26.27 8.83
C SER A 133 -12.89 -26.10 8.68
N PRO A 134 -13.71 -27.16 8.55
CA PRO A 134 -15.17 -27.01 8.51
C PRO A 134 -15.75 -26.42 9.80
N THR A 135 -15.14 -26.74 10.95
CA THR A 135 -15.56 -26.21 12.24
C THR A 135 -15.20 -24.75 12.39
N TYR A 136 -14.03 -24.36 11.88
CA TYR A 136 -13.65 -22.95 11.83
C TYR A 136 -14.58 -22.15 10.92
N ALA A 137 -15.05 -22.71 9.80
CA ALA A 137 -16.04 -22.07 8.94
C ALA A 137 -17.35 -21.73 9.70
N VAL A 138 -17.84 -22.65 10.55
CA VAL A 138 -19.00 -22.39 11.42
C VAL A 138 -18.72 -21.24 12.38
N TYR A 139 -17.54 -21.21 12.98
CA TYR A 139 -17.14 -20.11 13.85
C TYR A 139 -17.02 -18.78 13.08
N ALA A 140 -16.47 -18.77 11.87
CA ALA A 140 -16.37 -17.58 11.04
C ALA A 140 -17.75 -17.02 10.68
N PHE A 141 -18.73 -17.88 10.35
CA PHE A 141 -20.12 -17.49 10.18
C PHE A 141 -20.68 -16.86 11.47
N PHE A 142 -20.46 -17.49 12.62
CA PHE A 142 -20.94 -17.01 13.91
C PHE A 142 -20.31 -15.66 14.31
N MET A 143 -19.01 -15.49 14.06
CA MET A 143 -18.26 -14.25 14.26
C MET A 143 -18.86 -13.12 13.44
N ALA A 144 -19.06 -13.35 12.14
CA ALA A 144 -19.62 -12.37 11.21
C ALA A 144 -21.11 -12.08 11.43
N SER A 145 -21.83 -12.99 12.07
CA SER A 145 -23.28 -12.89 12.29
C SER A 145 -23.64 -12.35 13.67
N PHE A 146 -22.86 -12.60 14.74
CA PHE A 146 -23.31 -12.30 16.11
C PHE A 146 -22.26 -11.60 16.97
N ILE A 147 -20.97 -11.87 16.78
CA ILE A 147 -19.94 -11.30 17.65
C ILE A 147 -19.57 -9.90 17.17
N TYR A 148 -19.03 -9.81 15.95
CA TYR A 148 -18.60 -8.56 15.35
C TYR A 148 -19.75 -7.55 15.14
N PRO A 149 -20.88 -7.91 14.49
CA PRO A 149 -21.90 -6.93 14.14
C PRO A 149 -22.59 -6.28 15.34
N ILE A 150 -22.71 -6.97 16.48
CA ILE A 150 -23.33 -6.39 17.68
C ILE A 150 -22.39 -5.35 18.32
N ILE A 151 -21.08 -5.59 18.29
CA ILE A 151 -20.10 -4.57 18.69
C ILE A 151 -20.20 -3.36 17.75
N VAL A 152 -20.33 -3.58 16.44
CA VAL A 152 -20.59 -2.51 15.46
C VAL A 152 -21.87 -1.76 15.81
N ALA A 153 -22.96 -2.45 16.13
CA ALA A 153 -24.24 -1.83 16.49
C ALA A 153 -24.11 -0.85 17.66
N TRP A 154 -23.39 -1.24 18.71
CA TRP A 154 -23.13 -0.37 19.86
C TRP A 154 -22.27 0.83 19.49
N SER A 155 -21.33 0.62 18.56
CA SER A 155 -20.28 1.56 18.17
C SER A 155 -20.63 2.30 16.87
N TRP A 156 -20.12 1.88 15.71
CA TRP A 156 -20.28 2.57 14.43
C TRP A 156 -21.72 2.57 13.90
N GLY A 157 -22.59 1.70 14.40
CA GLY A 157 -24.01 1.66 14.08
C GLY A 157 -24.84 2.73 14.81
N GLY A 158 -24.20 3.58 15.64
CA GLY A 158 -24.86 4.67 16.36
C GLY A 158 -25.62 4.24 17.61
N GLY A 159 -25.30 3.08 18.18
CA GLY A 159 -25.92 2.57 19.41
C GLY A 159 -25.40 3.25 20.68
N TRP A 160 -25.70 2.63 21.82
CA TRP A 160 -25.51 3.23 23.14
C TRP A 160 -24.07 3.65 23.50
N LEU A 161 -23.02 3.08 22.86
CA LEU A 161 -21.66 3.54 23.14
C LEU A 161 -21.39 4.92 22.56
N ALA A 162 -22.08 5.31 21.47
CA ALA A 162 -21.87 6.58 20.77
C ALA A 162 -22.00 7.80 21.71
N THR A 163 -22.82 7.71 22.76
CA THR A 163 -23.03 8.77 23.76
C THR A 163 -22.63 8.36 25.18
N VAL A 164 -21.79 7.33 25.32
CA VAL A 164 -21.41 6.82 26.64
C VAL A 164 -20.72 7.90 27.48
N LEU A 165 -21.11 8.00 28.76
CA LEU A 165 -20.69 9.07 29.68
C LEU A 165 -20.92 10.50 29.16
N ASP A 166 -21.91 10.68 28.27
CA ASP A 166 -22.25 11.96 27.61
C ASP A 166 -21.12 12.53 26.71
N VAL A 167 -20.08 11.73 26.43
CA VAL A 167 -18.91 12.15 25.62
C VAL A 167 -18.61 11.23 24.43
N GLY A 168 -18.95 9.94 24.53
CA GLY A 168 -18.70 8.97 23.47
C GLY A 168 -17.27 8.44 23.35
N TYR A 169 -17.12 7.65 22.28
CA TYR A 169 -16.14 6.61 21.91
C TYR A 169 -14.74 6.69 21.26
N MET A 170 -14.30 7.65 20.48
CA MET A 170 -13.24 7.49 19.45
C MET A 170 -12.64 6.08 19.09
N ASP A 171 -13.12 5.48 18.00
CA ASP A 171 -12.45 4.37 17.31
C ASP A 171 -12.64 4.52 15.80
N PHE A 172 -11.81 5.35 15.17
CA PHE A 172 -12.01 5.82 13.80
C PHE A 172 -12.07 4.68 12.77
N ALA A 173 -11.12 3.75 12.79
CA ALA A 173 -11.05 2.65 11.83
C ALA A 173 -11.07 1.24 12.48
N GLY A 174 -11.03 1.11 13.81
CA GLY A 174 -11.26 -0.19 14.47
C GLY A 174 -10.08 -0.80 15.24
N SER A 175 -9.30 -0.04 16.03
CA SER A 175 -8.43 -0.67 17.05
C SER A 175 -9.25 -1.47 18.07
N GLY A 176 -10.45 -0.99 18.40
CA GLY A 176 -11.42 -1.67 19.24
C GLY A 176 -12.30 -2.62 18.43
N VAL A 177 -13.13 -2.06 17.54
CA VAL A 177 -14.20 -2.78 16.83
C VAL A 177 -13.67 -3.96 16.02
N VAL A 178 -12.52 -3.83 15.36
CA VAL A 178 -11.95 -4.90 14.52
C VAL A 178 -10.85 -5.65 15.25
N HIS A 179 -9.79 -4.94 15.65
CA HIS A 179 -8.57 -5.58 16.14
C HIS A 179 -8.73 -6.16 17.55
N LEU A 180 -9.30 -5.41 18.50
CA LEU A 180 -9.55 -5.94 19.84
C LEU A 180 -10.57 -7.09 19.78
N THR A 181 -11.65 -6.95 19.02
CA THR A 181 -12.66 -8.00 18.81
C THR A 181 -12.05 -9.29 18.26
N GLY A 182 -11.26 -9.21 17.18
CA GLY A 182 -10.57 -10.36 16.59
C GLY A 182 -9.47 -10.92 17.50
N GLY A 183 -8.67 -10.06 18.13
CA GLY A 183 -7.54 -10.46 18.97
C GLY A 183 -7.94 -11.12 20.29
N VAL A 184 -9.00 -10.65 20.94
CA VAL A 184 -9.57 -11.28 22.14
C VAL A 184 -10.23 -12.60 21.77
N SER A 185 -10.97 -12.64 20.67
CA SER A 185 -11.56 -13.88 20.16
C SER A 185 -10.51 -14.93 19.82
N ALA A 186 -9.37 -14.53 19.24
CA ALA A 186 -8.20 -15.38 19.03
C ALA A 186 -7.61 -15.88 20.35
N LEU A 187 -7.53 -15.02 21.37
CA LEU A 187 -6.98 -15.40 22.69
C LEU A 187 -7.85 -16.47 23.35
N LEU A 188 -9.16 -16.29 23.32
CA LEU A 188 -10.09 -17.28 23.88
C LEU A 188 -10.06 -18.59 23.06
N GLY A 189 -9.98 -18.49 21.73
CA GLY A 189 -9.79 -19.65 20.87
C GLY A 189 -8.53 -20.43 21.23
N THR A 190 -7.38 -19.78 21.34
CA THR A 190 -6.10 -20.44 21.68
C THR A 190 -6.12 -21.08 23.06
N ILE A 191 -6.71 -20.41 24.07
CA ILE A 191 -6.86 -20.95 25.43
C ILE A 191 -7.76 -22.21 25.41
N VAL A 192 -8.92 -22.15 24.75
CA VAL A 192 -9.86 -23.28 24.71
C VAL A 192 -9.29 -24.46 23.91
N LEU A 193 -8.63 -24.20 22.79
CA LEU A 193 -7.98 -25.24 21.98
C LEU A 193 -6.82 -25.89 22.73
N GLY A 194 -6.09 -25.11 23.52
CA GLY A 194 -4.80 -25.50 24.09
C GLY A 194 -3.66 -25.43 23.06
N PRO A 195 -2.42 -25.68 23.51
CA PRO A 195 -1.25 -25.50 22.66
C PRO A 195 -1.08 -26.60 21.62
N ARG A 196 -0.36 -26.31 20.52
CA ARG A 196 0.10 -27.32 19.57
C ARG A 196 1.02 -28.30 20.30
N LYS A 197 0.85 -29.60 20.05
CA LYS A 197 1.63 -30.66 20.68
C LYS A 197 3.12 -30.46 20.40
N GLY A 198 3.95 -30.37 21.45
CA GLY A 198 5.39 -30.17 21.33
C GLY A 198 5.86 -28.72 21.27
N ARG A 199 4.96 -27.72 21.23
CA ARG A 199 5.32 -26.30 21.03
C ARG A 199 6.27 -25.75 22.09
N PHE A 200 6.09 -26.15 23.34
CA PHE A 200 6.88 -25.64 24.47
C PHE A 200 8.01 -26.58 24.88
N GLU A 201 7.98 -27.81 24.36
CA GLU A 201 9.02 -28.81 24.51
C GLU A 201 10.12 -28.63 23.45
N ASN A 202 9.73 -28.42 22.18
CA ASN A 202 10.60 -28.31 21.01
C ASN A 202 10.28 -27.02 20.20
N PRO A 203 10.52 -25.82 20.77
CA PRO A 203 10.10 -24.55 20.15
C PRO A 203 10.69 -24.31 18.75
N GLU A 204 11.86 -24.86 18.45
CA GLU A 204 12.55 -24.79 17.15
C GLU A 204 11.78 -25.48 16.01
N GLU A 205 10.91 -26.45 16.31
CA GLU A 205 10.06 -27.10 15.29
C GLU A 205 8.88 -26.22 14.83
N PHE A 206 8.66 -25.09 15.50
CA PHE A 206 7.54 -24.15 15.28
C PHE A 206 7.99 -22.81 14.73
N GLU A 207 9.25 -22.72 14.27
CA GLU A 207 9.74 -21.58 13.51
C GLU A 207 8.96 -21.42 12.19
N CYS A 208 8.90 -20.18 11.68
CA CYS A 208 8.22 -19.89 10.42
C CYS A 208 8.85 -20.68 9.26
N HIS A 209 8.02 -21.24 8.39
CA HIS A 209 8.52 -22.12 7.33
C HIS A 209 8.91 -21.39 6.04
N ASN A 210 8.34 -20.20 5.80
CA ASN A 210 8.57 -19.43 4.58
C ASN A 210 8.49 -17.93 4.87
N LEU A 211 9.64 -17.37 5.23
CA LEU A 211 9.76 -15.96 5.60
C LEU A 211 9.42 -14.98 4.47
N PRO A 212 9.75 -15.23 3.18
CA PRO A 212 9.26 -14.40 2.07
C PRO A 212 7.74 -14.22 2.06
N LEU A 213 6.96 -15.27 2.36
CA LEU A 213 5.51 -15.15 2.45
C LEU A 213 5.05 -14.30 3.64
N VAL A 214 5.75 -14.36 4.77
CA VAL A 214 5.48 -13.50 5.94
C VAL A 214 5.70 -12.02 5.56
N VAL A 215 6.83 -11.71 4.92
CA VAL A 215 7.16 -10.34 4.51
C VAL A 215 6.22 -9.84 3.41
N LEU A 216 5.94 -10.65 2.40
CA LEU A 216 4.98 -10.32 1.35
C LEU A 216 3.57 -10.10 1.91
N GLY A 217 3.16 -10.97 2.85
CA GLY A 217 1.90 -10.82 3.59
C GLY A 217 1.85 -9.51 4.37
N THR A 218 2.93 -9.15 5.06
CA THR A 218 3.04 -7.89 5.83
C THR A 218 2.92 -6.67 4.92
N PHE A 219 3.61 -6.64 3.78
CA PHE A 219 3.48 -5.53 2.83
C PHE A 219 2.10 -5.46 2.18
N ALA A 220 1.49 -6.60 1.87
CA ALA A 220 0.11 -6.65 1.35
C ALA A 220 -0.91 -6.14 2.37
N LEU A 221 -0.74 -6.47 3.66
CA LEU A 221 -1.56 -5.94 4.74
C LEU A 221 -1.36 -4.43 4.90
N TRP A 222 -0.12 -3.94 4.89
CA TRP A 222 0.15 -2.50 4.99
C TRP A 222 -0.37 -1.73 3.76
N PHE A 223 -0.27 -2.29 2.55
CA PHE A 223 -0.90 -1.73 1.35
C PHE A 223 -2.43 -1.64 1.48
N GLY A 224 -3.09 -2.72 1.89
CA GLY A 224 -4.54 -2.73 2.13
C GLY A 224 -4.95 -1.79 3.27
N TRP A 225 -4.05 -1.51 4.22
CA TRP A 225 -4.30 -0.57 5.32
C TRP A 225 -4.53 0.87 4.84
N TYR A 226 -4.07 1.23 3.64
CA TYR A 226 -4.40 2.52 3.02
C TYR A 226 -5.84 2.59 2.46
N GLY A 227 -6.50 1.45 2.25
CA GLY A 227 -7.96 1.41 2.08
C GLY A 227 -8.70 1.29 3.41
N PHE A 228 -8.04 0.73 4.44
CA PHE A 228 -8.62 0.53 5.76
C PHE A 228 -8.74 1.85 6.52
N ASN A 229 -7.60 2.50 6.82
CA ASN A 229 -7.58 3.71 7.64
C ASN A 229 -8.07 4.94 6.83
N PRO A 230 -7.44 5.36 5.71
CA PRO A 230 -7.96 6.47 4.91
C PRO A 230 -9.39 6.25 4.40
N GLY A 231 -9.80 5.02 4.09
CA GLY A 231 -11.17 4.74 3.66
C GLY A 231 -12.22 4.98 4.75
N SER A 232 -11.81 4.95 6.03
CA SER A 232 -12.69 5.28 7.17
C SER A 232 -13.01 6.78 7.28
N THR A 233 -12.53 7.63 6.36
CA THR A 233 -13.14 8.96 6.17
C THR A 233 -14.57 8.89 5.64
N LEU A 234 -15.01 7.72 5.13
CA LEU A 234 -16.36 7.43 4.61
C LEU A 234 -16.84 8.30 3.43
N GLY A 235 -16.04 9.28 3.03
CA GLY A 235 -16.28 10.19 1.93
C GLY A 235 -14.99 10.84 1.43
N MET A 236 -15.12 11.43 0.24
CA MET A 236 -14.12 12.18 -0.49
C MET A 236 -14.89 13.20 -1.37
N HIS A 237 -15.65 14.06 -0.72
CA HIS A 237 -16.60 14.97 -1.39
C HIS A 237 -16.04 16.37 -1.58
N ASP A 238 -15.00 16.72 -0.82
CA ASP A 238 -14.37 18.03 -0.82
C ASP A 238 -12.88 17.96 -0.46
N GLY A 239 -12.20 19.11 -0.53
CA GLY A 239 -10.78 19.20 -0.16
C GLY A 239 -10.49 18.91 1.32
N ALA A 240 -11.47 19.11 2.22
CA ALA A 240 -11.29 18.88 3.65
C ALA A 240 -11.22 17.39 3.98
N THR A 241 -12.18 16.60 3.46
CA THR A 241 -12.16 15.14 3.53
C THR A 241 -10.92 14.54 2.85
N GLY A 242 -10.47 15.12 1.74
CA GLY A 242 -9.20 14.78 1.11
C GLY A 242 -7.97 15.01 2.01
N ALA A 243 -7.91 16.17 2.68
CA ALA A 243 -6.83 16.46 3.61
C ALA A 243 -6.84 15.55 4.84
N MET A 244 -8.02 15.17 5.34
CA MET A 244 -8.16 14.18 6.42
C MET A 244 -7.64 12.80 5.99
N ALA A 245 -8.03 12.31 4.81
CA ALA A 245 -7.54 11.04 4.28
C ALA A 245 -6.00 11.03 4.15
N ALA A 246 -5.43 12.16 3.74
CA ALA A 246 -3.98 12.34 3.65
C ALA A 246 -3.28 12.30 5.01
N GLN A 247 -3.83 12.99 6.02
CA GLN A 247 -3.35 12.91 7.40
C GLN A 247 -3.37 11.46 7.90
N VAL A 248 -4.48 10.77 7.68
CA VAL A 248 -4.65 9.37 8.07
C VAL A 248 -3.61 8.47 7.40
N ALA A 249 -3.33 8.66 6.11
CA ALA A 249 -2.31 7.91 5.38
C ALA A 249 -0.90 8.16 5.93
N MET A 250 -0.56 9.40 6.25
CA MET A 250 0.71 9.78 6.87
C MET A 250 0.86 9.14 8.26
N ASN A 251 -0.14 9.26 9.13
CA ASN A 251 -0.14 8.69 10.48
C ASN A 251 -0.03 7.16 10.46
N THR A 252 -0.77 6.52 9.55
CA THR A 252 -0.70 5.06 9.31
C THR A 252 0.73 4.64 8.98
N THR A 253 1.40 5.39 8.11
CA THR A 253 2.77 5.12 7.66
C THR A 253 3.80 5.32 8.77
N LEU A 254 3.70 6.41 9.53
CA LEU A 254 4.63 6.74 10.62
C LEU A 254 4.56 5.76 11.77
N SER A 255 3.35 5.38 12.18
CA SER A 255 3.16 4.41 13.27
C SER A 255 3.69 3.03 12.88
N ALA A 256 3.42 2.57 11.67
CA ALA A 256 3.94 1.31 11.13
C ALA A 256 5.48 1.28 11.12
N ALA A 257 6.09 2.36 10.63
CA ALA A 257 7.55 2.50 10.58
C ALA A 257 8.17 2.46 11.99
N THR A 258 7.58 3.20 12.92
CA THR A 258 8.07 3.30 14.30
C THR A 258 7.90 1.99 15.06
N GLY A 259 6.76 1.30 14.88
CA GLY A 259 6.52 -0.01 15.47
C GLY A 259 7.53 -1.05 14.99
N GLY A 260 7.77 -1.10 13.68
CA GLY A 260 8.74 -2.02 13.07
C GLY A 260 10.16 -1.82 13.61
N ILE A 261 10.68 -0.59 13.55
CA ILE A 261 12.06 -0.32 13.99
C ILE A 261 12.24 -0.53 15.50
N THR A 262 11.20 -0.25 16.28
CA THR A 262 11.22 -0.48 17.74
C THR A 262 11.37 -1.97 18.02
N VAL A 263 10.59 -2.84 17.39
CA VAL A 263 10.73 -4.29 17.57
C VAL A 263 12.07 -4.81 17.04
N PHE A 264 12.55 -4.29 15.90
CA PHE A 264 13.87 -4.65 15.37
C PHE A 264 14.99 -4.41 16.41
N ILE A 265 15.00 -3.23 17.06
CA ILE A 265 15.98 -2.89 18.09
C ILE A 265 15.78 -3.75 19.34
N LEU A 266 14.54 -3.90 19.81
CA LEU A 266 14.22 -4.65 21.04
C LEU A 266 14.55 -6.13 20.92
N ARG A 267 14.14 -6.79 19.83
CA ARG A 267 14.43 -8.22 19.59
C ARG A 267 15.92 -8.45 19.49
N TYR A 268 16.67 -7.58 18.80
CA TYR A 268 18.12 -7.67 18.79
C TYR A 268 18.72 -7.47 20.20
N ALA A 269 18.21 -6.52 20.98
CA ALA A 269 18.68 -6.28 22.34
C ALA A 269 18.48 -7.51 23.26
N ILE A 270 17.33 -8.18 23.13
CA ILE A 270 16.92 -9.36 23.91
C ILE A 270 17.64 -10.64 23.44
N MET A 271 17.59 -10.93 22.14
CA MET A 271 18.02 -12.22 21.57
C MET A 271 19.46 -12.22 21.07
N LYS A 272 20.07 -11.05 20.85
CA LYS A 272 21.35 -10.87 20.13
C LYS A 272 21.35 -11.46 18.71
N LYS A 273 20.15 -11.64 18.14
CA LYS A 273 19.87 -12.09 16.79
C LYS A 273 18.74 -11.24 16.21
N TYR A 274 18.70 -11.13 14.90
CA TYR A 274 17.60 -10.48 14.20
C TYR A 274 16.44 -11.44 13.99
N ASP A 275 15.23 -10.93 14.16
CA ASP A 275 13.98 -11.67 14.00
C ASP A 275 13.09 -10.92 13.02
N VAL A 276 13.04 -11.43 11.78
CA VAL A 276 12.29 -10.80 10.69
C VAL A 276 10.79 -10.94 10.89
N GLY A 277 10.32 -12.07 11.45
CA GLY A 277 8.91 -12.24 11.82
C GLY A 277 8.50 -11.27 12.93
N GLY A 278 9.37 -11.08 13.93
CA GLY A 278 9.22 -10.05 14.95
C GLY A 278 9.13 -8.65 14.37
N LEU A 279 10.02 -8.28 13.43
CA LEU A 279 9.95 -6.99 12.73
C LEU A 279 8.61 -6.81 11.98
N CYS A 280 8.14 -7.83 11.26
CA CYS A 280 6.82 -7.83 10.63
C CYS A 280 5.69 -7.58 11.63
N ASN A 281 5.69 -8.31 12.76
CA ASN A 281 4.69 -8.11 13.81
C ASN A 281 4.80 -6.74 14.48
N GLY A 282 6.00 -6.15 14.56
CA GLY A 282 6.18 -4.77 15.02
C GLY A 282 5.55 -3.74 14.10
N ILE A 283 5.68 -3.92 12.77
CA ILE A 283 5.01 -3.08 11.77
C ILE A 283 3.50 -3.19 11.94
N LEU A 284 2.96 -4.41 12.02
CA LEU A 284 1.53 -4.66 12.22
C LEU A 284 1.03 -4.11 13.56
N ALA A 285 1.82 -4.22 14.63
CA ALA A 285 1.48 -3.65 15.94
C ALA A 285 1.36 -2.12 15.86
N GLY A 286 2.26 -1.45 15.14
CA GLY A 286 2.17 -0.02 14.87
C GLY A 286 0.91 0.35 14.08
N LEU A 287 0.61 -0.41 13.01
CA LEU A 287 -0.61 -0.24 12.20
C LEU A 287 -1.88 -0.40 13.04
N VAL A 288 -2.00 -1.46 13.85
CA VAL A 288 -3.14 -1.69 14.74
C VAL A 288 -3.28 -0.57 15.78
N SER A 289 -2.16 -0.09 16.34
CA SER A 289 -2.17 0.90 17.42
C SER A 289 -2.66 2.27 16.96
N ILE A 290 -2.44 2.64 15.70
CA ILE A 290 -2.87 3.95 15.19
C ILE A 290 -4.30 3.93 14.65
N THR A 291 -4.86 2.76 14.32
CA THR A 291 -6.17 2.60 13.67
C THR A 291 -7.30 3.42 14.34
N ALA A 292 -7.44 3.40 15.67
CA ALA A 292 -8.49 4.15 16.37
C ALA A 292 -8.31 5.68 16.32
N GLY A 293 -7.06 6.16 16.35
CA GLY A 293 -6.73 7.59 16.44
C GLY A 293 -6.22 8.21 15.14
N CYS A 294 -6.11 7.46 14.05
CA CYS A 294 -5.35 7.90 12.87
C CYS A 294 -5.90 9.18 12.20
N GLY A 295 -7.20 9.45 12.32
CA GLY A 295 -7.85 10.70 11.86
C GLY A 295 -7.87 11.82 12.90
N ASN A 296 -7.35 11.59 14.12
CA ASN A 296 -7.54 12.45 15.27
C ASN A 296 -6.27 12.73 16.07
N VAL A 297 -5.09 12.37 15.56
CA VAL A 297 -3.81 12.63 16.22
C VAL A 297 -2.83 13.28 15.27
N GLU A 298 -1.87 14.02 15.84
CA GLU A 298 -0.78 14.58 15.07
C GLU A 298 0.23 13.54 14.59
N CYS A 299 1.02 13.90 13.58
CA CYS A 299 2.06 13.02 13.07
C CYS A 299 3.14 12.65 14.11
N GLY A 300 3.49 13.57 15.01
CA GLY A 300 4.37 13.29 16.17
C GLY A 300 3.78 12.27 17.15
N SER A 301 2.47 12.35 17.40
CA SER A 301 1.74 11.36 18.20
C SER A 301 1.72 10.00 17.52
N ALA A 302 1.57 9.93 16.20
CA ALA A 302 1.63 8.66 15.46
C ALA A 302 2.96 7.91 15.66
N PHE A 303 4.09 8.63 15.74
CA PHE A 303 5.38 8.06 16.14
C PHE A 303 5.32 7.45 17.54
N ALA A 304 4.84 8.20 18.54
CA ALA A 304 4.76 7.71 19.93
C ALA A 304 3.82 6.51 20.08
N ILE A 305 2.69 6.52 19.38
CA ILE A 305 1.69 5.46 19.38
C ILE A 305 2.29 4.16 18.82
N GLY A 306 3.01 4.24 17.70
CA GLY A 306 3.68 3.08 17.10
C GLY A 306 4.79 2.52 17.99
N LEU A 307 5.59 3.38 18.63
CA LEU A 307 6.65 3.00 19.57
C LEU A 307 6.08 2.22 20.76
N ILE A 308 5.05 2.77 21.41
CA ILE A 308 4.43 2.13 22.58
C ILE A 308 3.68 0.86 22.15
N GLY A 309 3.03 0.87 20.98
CA GLY A 309 2.40 -0.31 20.39
C GLY A 309 3.37 -1.48 20.24
N ALA A 310 4.59 -1.22 19.75
CA ALA A 310 5.64 -2.23 19.68
C ALA A 310 6.07 -2.77 21.05
N LEU A 311 6.14 -1.92 22.08
CA LEU A 311 6.43 -2.37 23.46
C LEU A 311 5.30 -3.24 24.01
N VAL A 312 4.05 -2.87 23.76
CA VAL A 312 2.85 -3.63 24.14
C VAL A 312 2.82 -4.98 23.45
N TYR A 313 3.07 -5.03 22.13
CA TYR A 313 3.23 -6.27 21.37
C TYR A 313 4.33 -7.16 21.99
N GLN A 314 5.52 -6.61 22.20
CA GLN A 314 6.66 -7.38 22.69
C GLN A 314 6.39 -7.96 24.08
N ALA A 315 5.82 -7.16 24.98
CA ALA A 315 5.48 -7.58 26.34
C ALA A 315 4.38 -8.66 26.34
N SER A 316 3.33 -8.49 25.54
CA SER A 316 2.21 -9.43 25.46
C SER A 316 2.60 -10.75 24.79
N SER A 317 3.40 -10.75 23.73
CA SER A 317 3.94 -11.98 23.12
C SER A 317 4.78 -12.77 24.13
N MET A 318 5.67 -12.10 24.86
CA MET A 318 6.46 -12.75 25.93
C MET A 318 5.58 -13.27 27.08
N LEU A 319 4.51 -12.56 27.43
CA LEU A 319 3.54 -12.99 28.44
C LEU A 319 2.83 -14.27 28.01
N LEU A 320 2.31 -14.34 26.78
CA LEU A 320 1.63 -15.53 26.26
C LEU A 320 2.56 -16.74 26.26
N GLN A 321 3.82 -16.56 25.82
CA GLN A 321 4.83 -17.63 25.89
C GLN A 321 5.08 -18.09 27.33
N LYS A 322 5.17 -17.16 28.30
CA LYS A 322 5.34 -17.49 29.72
C LYS A 322 4.13 -18.24 30.29
N LEU A 323 2.93 -17.92 29.84
CA LEU A 323 1.68 -18.59 30.22
C LEU A 323 1.43 -19.90 29.47
N LYS A 324 2.34 -20.31 28.58
CA LYS A 324 2.19 -21.46 27.69
C LYS A 324 0.91 -21.39 26.83
N ILE A 325 0.53 -20.19 26.41
CA ILE A 325 -0.52 -19.95 25.42
C ILE A 325 0.12 -19.91 24.04
N ASP A 326 -0.32 -20.80 23.16
CA ASP A 326 0.26 -20.96 21.82
C ASP A 326 -0.58 -20.24 20.77
N ASP A 327 -0.10 -19.08 20.38
CA ASP A 327 -0.61 -18.27 19.28
C ASP A 327 0.38 -18.32 18.11
N PRO A 328 0.08 -19.04 17.01
CA PRO A 328 1.01 -19.28 15.91
C PRO A 328 1.54 -18.04 15.21
N VAL A 329 0.77 -16.95 15.19
CA VAL A 329 1.12 -15.74 14.44
C VAL A 329 1.21 -14.49 15.33
N ASP A 330 1.15 -14.67 16.67
CA ASP A 330 0.94 -13.58 17.63
C ASP A 330 -0.32 -12.73 17.30
N ALA A 331 -1.41 -13.36 16.86
CA ALA A 331 -2.66 -12.66 16.53
C ALA A 331 -3.21 -11.85 17.72
N SER A 332 -3.20 -12.43 18.92
CA SER A 332 -3.66 -11.76 20.15
C SER A 332 -2.72 -10.64 20.62
N PRO A 333 -1.38 -10.82 20.69
CA PRO A 333 -0.45 -9.72 20.93
C PRO A 333 -0.61 -8.54 19.96
N VAL A 334 -0.64 -8.82 18.64
CA VAL A 334 -0.71 -7.79 17.61
C VAL A 334 -2.07 -7.11 17.58
N HIS A 335 -3.18 -7.85 17.57
CA HIS A 335 -4.51 -7.26 17.40
C HIS A 335 -5.22 -6.97 18.72
N GLY A 336 -5.14 -7.88 19.69
CA GLY A 336 -5.81 -7.75 20.98
C GLY A 336 -5.16 -6.69 21.85
N PHE A 337 -3.91 -6.92 22.27
CA PHE A 337 -3.23 -6.01 23.20
C PHE A 337 -2.89 -4.66 22.56
N CYS A 338 -2.43 -4.62 21.31
CA CYS A 338 -2.22 -3.34 20.63
C CYS A 338 -3.54 -2.66 20.27
N GLY A 339 -4.64 -3.41 20.09
CA GLY A 339 -5.98 -2.84 19.95
C GLY A 339 -6.44 -2.10 21.21
N ILE A 340 -6.21 -2.69 22.40
CA ILE A 340 -6.41 -2.01 23.70
C ILE A 340 -5.60 -0.71 23.75
N TRP A 341 -4.31 -0.80 23.42
CA TRP A 341 -3.44 0.38 23.41
C TRP A 341 -3.93 1.43 22.41
N GLY A 342 -4.33 1.06 21.20
CA GLY A 342 -4.79 1.99 20.19
C GLY A 342 -6.04 2.77 20.59
N VAL A 343 -7.02 2.10 21.22
CA VAL A 343 -8.22 2.77 21.75
C VAL A 343 -7.88 3.75 22.88
N LEU A 344 -6.99 3.37 23.79
CA LEU A 344 -6.51 4.28 24.85
C LEU A 344 -5.72 5.45 24.27
N ALA A 345 -4.84 5.16 23.31
CA ALA A 345 -3.99 6.15 22.66
C ALA A 345 -4.82 7.18 21.90
N ALA A 346 -5.90 6.76 21.23
CA ALA A 346 -6.82 7.67 20.56
C ALA A 346 -7.38 8.72 21.53
N GLY A 347 -7.79 8.32 22.75
CA GLY A 347 -8.24 9.27 23.77
C GLY A 347 -7.12 10.09 24.44
N LEU A 348 -5.90 9.56 24.51
CA LEU A 348 -4.76 10.23 25.17
C LEU A 348 -4.07 11.28 24.31
N PHE A 349 -3.97 11.01 23.00
CA PHE A 349 -3.25 11.83 22.02
C PHE A 349 -4.19 12.61 21.10
N ASP A 350 -5.49 12.58 21.37
CA ASP A 350 -6.45 13.40 20.64
C ASP A 350 -6.07 14.88 20.73
N TRP A 351 -5.91 15.48 19.56
CA TRP A 351 -5.63 16.90 19.39
C TRP A 351 -6.83 17.69 18.87
N GLY A 352 -7.97 17.02 18.67
CA GLY A 352 -9.14 17.60 18.03
C GLY A 352 -9.96 18.49 18.93
N LYS A 353 -10.52 19.55 18.34
CA LYS A 353 -11.63 20.32 18.89
C LYS A 353 -12.85 19.98 18.06
N GLY A 354 -13.97 19.64 18.69
CA GLY A 354 -15.18 19.09 18.06
C GLY A 354 -16.02 19.99 17.21
N VAL A 355 -15.36 20.93 16.53
CA VAL A 355 -15.95 21.97 15.71
C VAL A 355 -15.23 22.14 14.37
N ASP A 356 -14.20 21.33 14.06
CA ASP A 356 -13.53 21.39 12.76
C ASP A 356 -13.85 20.20 11.85
N HIS A 357 -13.68 20.40 10.54
CA HIS A 357 -13.99 19.42 9.48
C HIS A 357 -12.79 18.54 9.10
N TYR A 358 -11.71 18.56 9.89
CA TYR A 358 -10.44 17.90 9.56
C TYR A 358 -10.11 16.73 10.49
N HIS A 359 -11.03 16.37 11.38
CA HIS A 359 -10.94 15.21 12.25
C HIS A 359 -11.96 14.13 11.88
N GLY A 360 -11.54 12.87 12.00
CA GLY A 360 -12.42 11.73 11.77
C GLY A 360 -13.53 11.56 12.81
N TRP A 361 -13.39 12.23 13.95
CA TRP A 361 -14.31 12.26 15.08
C TRP A 361 -14.32 13.66 15.67
N SER A 362 -15.40 14.08 16.33
CA SER A 362 -15.53 15.39 16.99
C SER A 362 -14.57 15.63 18.17
N GLY A 363 -13.54 14.80 18.37
CA GLY A 363 -12.50 15.02 19.39
C GLY A 363 -13.03 15.19 20.83
N PHE A 364 -12.10 15.25 21.76
CA PHE A 364 -12.32 15.44 23.19
C PHE A 364 -11.63 16.71 23.71
N GLY A 365 -10.83 17.40 22.89
CA GLY A 365 -10.14 18.63 23.27
C GLY A 365 -11.08 19.83 23.45
N CYS A 366 -12.23 19.85 22.80
CA CYS A 366 -13.29 20.84 22.97
C CYS A 366 -14.62 20.31 22.43
N MET A 367 -15.49 19.81 23.32
CA MET A 367 -16.87 19.50 22.95
C MET A 367 -17.75 20.71 23.29
N PRO A 368 -18.70 21.10 22.42
CA PRO A 368 -19.62 22.19 22.71
C PRO A 368 -20.52 21.86 23.92
N VAL A 369 -20.93 22.87 24.68
CA VAL A 369 -21.87 22.70 25.81
C VAL A 369 -23.25 22.25 25.30
N SER A 370 -23.67 22.73 24.12
CA SER A 370 -24.88 22.28 23.42
C SER A 370 -24.81 22.65 21.93
N ASP A 371 -25.73 22.14 21.10
CA ASP A 371 -25.87 22.53 19.68
C ASP A 371 -26.04 24.05 19.46
N SER A 372 -26.48 24.76 20.50
CA SER A 372 -26.68 26.21 20.51
C SER A 372 -25.58 27.00 21.22
N ASP A 373 -24.64 26.33 21.89
CA ASP A 373 -23.56 26.92 22.66
C ASP A 373 -22.23 26.23 22.33
N SER A 374 -21.46 26.87 21.44
CA SER A 374 -20.16 26.40 20.97
C SER A 374 -19.02 26.60 21.98
N THR A 375 -19.31 27.00 23.22
CA THR A 375 -18.28 27.06 24.26
C THR A 375 -17.75 25.66 24.59
N CYS A 376 -16.43 25.54 24.72
CA CYS A 376 -15.78 24.28 25.01
C CYS A 376 -16.04 23.83 26.45
N GLN A 377 -16.53 22.60 26.63
CA GLN A 377 -16.55 21.95 27.93
C GLN A 377 -15.11 21.70 28.42
N THR A 378 -14.77 22.15 29.63
CA THR A 378 -13.45 21.92 30.24
C THR A 378 -13.46 20.72 31.19
N GLY A 379 -12.37 19.96 31.24
CA GLY A 379 -12.21 18.86 32.22
C GLY A 379 -12.76 17.50 31.77
N ILE A 380 -13.17 17.38 30.50
CA ILE A 380 -13.75 16.15 29.92
C ILE A 380 -12.73 15.05 29.62
N GLY A 381 -11.43 15.33 29.64
CA GLY A 381 -10.39 14.34 29.31
C GLY A 381 -10.44 13.07 30.17
N GLY A 382 -10.75 13.19 31.47
CA GLY A 382 -10.94 12.02 32.34
C GLY A 382 -12.16 11.19 31.93
N THR A 383 -13.24 11.84 31.52
CA THR A 383 -14.47 11.19 31.03
C THR A 383 -14.24 10.54 29.67
N ALA A 384 -13.50 11.18 28.77
CA ALA A 384 -13.12 10.63 27.47
C ALA A 384 -12.32 9.34 27.62
N ILE A 385 -11.29 9.33 28.47
CA ILE A 385 -10.55 8.09 28.80
C ILE A 385 -11.47 7.05 29.46
N GLY A 386 -12.42 7.49 30.29
CA GLY A 386 -13.47 6.64 30.85
C GLY A 386 -14.30 5.93 29.76
N ALA A 387 -14.71 6.67 28.73
CA ALA A 387 -15.47 6.13 27.60
C ALA A 387 -14.64 5.13 26.78
N GLN A 388 -13.36 5.43 26.51
CA GLN A 388 -12.42 4.49 25.88
C GLN A 388 -12.30 3.19 26.69
N CYS A 389 -12.18 3.30 28.02
CA CYS A 389 -12.14 2.14 28.90
C CYS A 389 -13.43 1.31 28.83
N ILE A 390 -14.59 1.96 28.77
CA ILE A 390 -15.88 1.26 28.64
C ILE A 390 -15.95 0.51 27.30
N LEU A 391 -15.56 1.13 26.19
CA LEU A 391 -15.48 0.44 24.88
C LEU A 391 -14.62 -0.83 25.00
N ILE A 392 -13.40 -0.71 25.53
CA ILE A 392 -12.46 -1.83 25.69
C ILE A 392 -13.09 -2.95 26.52
N ILE A 393 -13.65 -2.61 27.68
CA ILE A 393 -14.26 -3.59 28.58
C ILE A 393 -15.42 -4.30 27.89
N MET A 394 -16.31 -3.56 27.22
CA MET A 394 -17.47 -4.14 26.56
C MET A 394 -17.11 -5.05 25.39
N VAL A 395 -16.12 -4.66 24.58
CA VAL A 395 -15.60 -5.51 23.50
C VAL A 395 -14.98 -6.78 24.08
N ILE A 396 -14.15 -6.68 25.13
CA ILE A 396 -13.55 -7.86 25.78
C ILE A 396 -14.63 -8.79 26.34
N LEU A 397 -15.62 -8.24 27.05
CA LEU A 397 -16.70 -9.02 27.65
C LEU A 397 -17.54 -9.70 26.56
N TRP A 398 -17.94 -8.98 25.51
CA TRP A 398 -18.79 -9.54 24.46
C TRP A 398 -18.05 -10.55 23.58
N ALA A 399 -16.96 -10.10 22.94
CA ALA A 399 -16.19 -10.92 22.02
C ALA A 399 -15.54 -12.11 22.74
N GLY A 400 -14.97 -11.88 23.93
CA GLY A 400 -14.38 -12.93 24.74
C GLY A 400 -15.41 -13.95 25.22
N THR A 401 -16.54 -13.52 25.77
CA THR A 401 -17.54 -14.45 26.30
C THR A 401 -18.19 -15.27 25.17
N LEU A 402 -18.64 -14.63 24.09
CA LEU A 402 -19.30 -15.37 23.00
C LEU A 402 -18.32 -16.27 22.24
N SER A 403 -17.09 -15.82 21.99
CA SER A 403 -16.06 -16.70 21.41
C SER A 403 -15.72 -17.86 22.34
N GLY A 404 -15.60 -17.59 23.64
CA GLY A 404 -15.39 -18.64 24.65
C GLY A 404 -16.50 -19.68 24.65
N ILE A 405 -17.76 -19.25 24.63
CA ILE A 405 -18.94 -20.14 24.53
C ILE A 405 -18.91 -20.94 23.22
N ALA A 406 -18.69 -20.28 22.09
CA ALA A 406 -18.68 -20.93 20.77
C ALA A 406 -17.58 -21.99 20.69
N PHE A 407 -16.34 -21.64 21.04
CA PHE A 407 -15.23 -22.58 21.06
C PHE A 407 -15.44 -23.69 22.09
N PHE A 408 -15.93 -23.38 23.28
CA PHE A 408 -16.18 -24.42 24.29
C PHE A 408 -17.27 -25.40 23.84
N ALA A 409 -18.36 -24.93 23.24
CA ALA A 409 -19.40 -25.79 22.67
C ALA A 409 -18.85 -26.69 21.56
N LEU A 410 -18.03 -26.15 20.66
CA LEU A 410 -17.35 -26.93 19.61
C LEU A 410 -16.35 -27.94 20.20
N LYS A 411 -15.72 -27.63 21.33
CA LYS A 411 -14.82 -28.54 22.05
C LYS A 411 -15.60 -29.69 22.69
N MET A 412 -16.70 -29.39 23.38
CA MET A 412 -17.53 -30.38 24.05
C MET A 412 -18.18 -31.37 23.08
N THR A 413 -18.41 -30.96 21.84
CA THR A 413 -18.92 -31.83 20.77
C THR A 413 -17.83 -32.62 20.04
N GLY A 414 -16.56 -32.45 20.40
CA GLY A 414 -15.42 -33.11 19.73
C GLY A 414 -15.15 -32.60 18.31
N LEU A 415 -15.77 -31.48 17.91
CA LEU A 415 -15.66 -30.93 16.57
C LEU A 415 -14.48 -29.96 16.45
N LEU A 416 -14.00 -29.37 17.54
CA LEU A 416 -13.05 -28.25 17.45
C LEU A 416 -11.65 -28.60 16.96
N ARG A 417 -10.98 -29.53 17.65
CA ARG A 417 -9.55 -29.84 17.46
C ARG A 417 -9.38 -31.09 16.60
N ILE A 418 -8.38 -31.09 15.73
CA ILE A 418 -7.97 -32.27 14.95
C ILE A 418 -7.47 -33.40 15.87
N ASP A 419 -7.49 -34.64 15.38
CA ASP A 419 -6.92 -35.78 16.11
C ASP A 419 -5.39 -35.71 16.17
N GLU A 420 -4.82 -36.38 17.16
CA GLU A 420 -3.39 -36.34 17.49
C GLU A 420 -2.51 -36.78 16.31
N TYR A 421 -2.91 -37.83 15.59
CA TYR A 421 -2.19 -38.30 14.41
C TYR A 421 -2.16 -37.23 13.31
N THR A 422 -3.29 -36.58 13.02
CA THR A 422 -3.35 -35.49 12.02
C THR A 422 -2.49 -34.30 12.43
N GLU A 423 -2.48 -33.93 13.70
CA GLU A 423 -1.65 -32.82 14.19
C GLU A 423 -0.15 -33.12 14.04
N GLU A 424 0.24 -34.39 14.21
CA GLU A 424 1.60 -34.87 14.05
C GLU A 424 2.04 -34.90 12.57
N VAL A 425 1.26 -35.53 11.69
CA VAL A 425 1.63 -35.64 10.26
C VAL A 425 1.38 -34.37 9.45
N GLY A 426 0.46 -33.51 9.92
CA GLY A 426 0.00 -32.31 9.23
C GLY A 426 -1.32 -32.51 8.48
N MET A 427 -2.15 -31.46 8.47
CA MET A 427 -3.47 -31.51 7.83
C MET A 427 -3.39 -31.64 6.31
N ASP A 428 -2.36 -31.09 5.68
CA ASP A 428 -2.22 -31.12 4.21
C ASP A 428 -2.18 -32.56 3.70
N VAL A 429 -1.42 -33.43 4.38
CA VAL A 429 -1.27 -34.83 3.98
C VAL A 429 -2.58 -35.61 4.10
N LYS A 430 -3.35 -35.36 5.15
CA LYS A 430 -4.56 -36.14 5.46
C LYS A 430 -5.82 -35.61 4.76
N GLN A 431 -5.90 -34.30 4.54
CA GLN A 431 -7.15 -33.63 4.16
C GLN A 431 -7.11 -32.93 2.79
N HIS A 432 -5.95 -32.81 2.15
CA HIS A 432 -5.81 -32.02 0.91
C HIS A 432 -5.29 -32.83 -0.27
N SER A 433 -5.72 -32.43 -1.46
CA SER A 433 -5.21 -32.92 -2.75
C SER A 433 -4.85 -31.71 -3.63
N PRO A 434 -3.57 -31.47 -3.94
CA PRO A 434 -2.41 -32.29 -3.58
C PRO A 434 -2.10 -32.26 -2.06
N PRO A 435 -1.45 -33.30 -1.51
CA PRO A 435 -1.17 -33.44 -0.06
C PRO A 435 -0.07 -32.51 0.47
N LYS A 436 0.41 -31.57 -0.36
CA LYS A 436 1.44 -30.56 -0.04
C LYS A 436 1.17 -29.31 -0.88
N ALA A 437 1.36 -28.13 -0.29
CA ALA A 437 1.26 -26.86 -1.01
C ALA A 437 2.40 -26.63 -2.01
N TYR A 438 3.59 -27.17 -1.73
CA TYR A 438 4.79 -26.98 -2.54
C TYR A 438 5.42 -28.31 -2.94
N ALA A 439 5.87 -28.41 -4.19
CA ALA A 439 6.64 -29.53 -4.72
C ALA A 439 8.10 -29.10 -5.00
N ILE A 440 8.78 -28.57 -3.99
CA ILE A 440 10.20 -28.20 -4.12
C ILE A 440 11.05 -29.46 -3.93
N GLY A 441 11.60 -30.01 -5.03
CA GLY A 441 12.59 -31.10 -5.00
C GLY A 441 12.17 -32.46 -5.59
N ALA A 442 11.03 -32.58 -6.30
CA ALA A 442 10.68 -33.82 -7.00
C ALA A 442 10.66 -33.60 -8.52
N ASN A 443 11.57 -34.29 -9.24
CA ASN A 443 11.58 -34.35 -10.70
C ASN A 443 10.23 -34.91 -11.21
N PRO A 444 9.47 -34.19 -12.04
CA PRO A 444 8.31 -34.75 -12.71
C PRO A 444 8.75 -35.48 -13.99
N MET A 445 8.62 -36.81 -14.01
CA MET A 445 8.57 -37.56 -15.27
C MET A 445 7.22 -37.26 -15.96
N PRO A 446 7.20 -36.96 -17.26
CA PRO A 446 5.96 -36.68 -17.98
C PRO A 446 5.23 -38.00 -18.31
N THR A 447 3.92 -38.05 -18.04
CA THR A 447 3.03 -39.07 -18.62
C THR A 447 2.22 -38.44 -19.74
N GLU A 448 2.35 -39.05 -20.92
CA GLU A 448 1.66 -38.74 -22.17
C GLU A 448 0.13 -38.78 -22.00
N VAL A 449 -0.56 -37.86 -22.69
CA VAL A 449 -2.00 -37.98 -22.98
C VAL A 449 -2.14 -38.12 -24.50
N GLU A 450 -2.73 -39.24 -24.89
CA GLU A 450 -2.93 -39.67 -26.27
C GLU A 450 -4.06 -38.89 -26.97
N LYS A 451 -3.87 -38.68 -28.28
CA LYS A 451 -4.77 -37.99 -29.21
C LYS A 451 -5.90 -38.91 -29.69
N THR A 452 -7.07 -38.34 -30.00
CA THR A 452 -7.96 -38.72 -31.12
C THR A 452 -9.15 -37.74 -31.15
N VAL A 453 -9.80 -37.30 -32.24
CA VAL A 453 -9.69 -37.32 -33.71
C VAL A 453 -10.64 -36.19 -34.17
N LEU A 454 -10.23 -35.37 -35.15
CA LEU A 454 -11.09 -34.40 -35.83
C LEU A 454 -11.60 -35.00 -37.16
N ALA A 455 -12.87 -34.79 -37.50
CA ALA A 455 -13.42 -34.98 -38.84
C ALA A 455 -14.41 -33.84 -39.17
N PRO A 456 -14.59 -33.50 -40.47
CA PRO A 456 -14.80 -32.13 -40.92
C PRO A 456 -16.25 -31.83 -41.31
N LEU A 457 -16.65 -30.56 -41.24
CA LEU A 457 -17.87 -30.07 -41.89
C LEU A 457 -17.59 -28.76 -42.62
N ALA A 458 -17.95 -28.76 -43.90
CA ALA A 458 -17.75 -27.70 -44.86
C ALA A 458 -19.09 -27.06 -45.26
N VAL A 459 -19.05 -25.72 -45.28
CA VAL A 459 -19.73 -24.76 -46.19
C VAL A 459 -21.25 -24.59 -46.12
N GLY A 460 -21.65 -23.33 -45.95
CA GLY A 460 -22.98 -22.82 -46.28
C GLY A 460 -23.11 -21.30 -46.05
N GLN A 461 -22.48 -20.50 -46.91
CA GLN A 461 -22.75 -19.06 -47.05
C GLN A 461 -24.15 -18.85 -47.65
N LYS A 462 -24.98 -18.00 -47.03
CA LYS A 462 -25.89 -17.05 -47.69
C LYS A 462 -26.52 -16.10 -46.67
N ASP A 463 -26.72 -14.86 -47.12
CA ASP A 463 -27.50 -13.78 -46.51
C ASP A 463 -26.78 -12.88 -45.48
N ALA A 464 -25.81 -12.09 -45.97
CA ALA A 464 -25.21 -10.95 -45.26
C ALA A 464 -25.52 -9.59 -45.93
N LEU A 465 -26.48 -9.55 -46.87
CA LEU A 465 -26.84 -8.32 -47.58
C LEU A 465 -28.23 -7.76 -47.20
N ALA A 466 -29.10 -8.56 -46.57
CA ALA A 466 -30.44 -8.11 -46.15
C ALA A 466 -30.43 -7.41 -44.76
N ASP A 467 -29.56 -7.85 -43.84
CA ASP A 467 -29.48 -7.30 -42.48
C ASP A 467 -28.81 -5.91 -42.42
N LEU A 468 -28.00 -5.58 -43.44
CA LEU A 468 -27.30 -4.31 -43.54
C LEU A 468 -28.21 -3.18 -44.05
N GLU A 469 -29.28 -3.50 -44.80
CA GLU A 469 -30.28 -2.54 -45.26
C GLU A 469 -31.33 -2.24 -44.17
N ALA A 470 -31.67 -3.22 -43.33
CA ALA A 470 -32.55 -3.05 -42.17
C ALA A 470 -31.91 -2.15 -41.09
N LEU A 471 -30.63 -2.39 -40.76
CA LEU A 471 -29.89 -1.59 -39.78
C LEU A 471 -29.69 -0.13 -40.26
N ARG A 472 -29.52 0.07 -41.57
CA ARG A 472 -29.39 1.42 -42.16
C ARG A 472 -30.71 2.21 -42.12
N ALA A 473 -31.84 1.54 -42.28
CA ALA A 473 -33.16 2.16 -42.16
C ALA A 473 -33.47 2.59 -40.71
N GLU A 474 -33.07 1.78 -39.73
CA GLU A 474 -33.29 2.05 -38.31
C GLU A 474 -32.41 3.19 -37.78
N VAL A 475 -31.15 3.27 -38.23
CA VAL A 475 -30.24 4.40 -37.92
C VAL A 475 -30.71 5.70 -38.56
N LEU A 476 -31.32 5.67 -39.76
CA LEU A 476 -31.89 6.85 -40.41
C LEU A 476 -33.17 7.34 -39.71
N ALA A 477 -34.00 6.42 -39.21
CA ALA A 477 -35.20 6.76 -38.43
C ALA A 477 -34.85 7.43 -37.07
N GLN A 478 -33.82 6.94 -36.38
CA GLN A 478 -33.35 7.55 -35.13
C GLN A 478 -32.74 8.95 -35.34
N ARG A 479 -32.04 9.20 -36.46
CA ARG A 479 -31.52 10.54 -36.79
C ARG A 479 -32.62 11.57 -37.05
N ALA A 480 -33.74 11.16 -37.64
CA ALA A 480 -34.90 12.04 -37.84
C ALA A 480 -35.59 12.39 -36.50
N LEU A 481 -35.69 11.43 -35.58
CA LEU A 481 -36.24 11.64 -34.25
C LEU A 481 -35.40 12.60 -33.40
N ILE A 482 -34.06 12.50 -33.51
CA ILE A 482 -33.11 13.39 -32.83
C ILE A 482 -33.21 14.82 -33.40
N GLN A 483 -33.40 15.00 -34.71
CA GLN A 483 -33.59 16.33 -35.31
C GLN A 483 -34.92 16.98 -34.91
N GLU A 484 -35.99 16.20 -34.78
CA GLU A 484 -37.29 16.69 -34.29
C GLU A 484 -37.22 17.10 -32.80
N GLN A 485 -36.52 16.31 -31.97
CA GLN A 485 -36.27 16.65 -30.57
C GLN A 485 -35.34 17.88 -30.42
N GLN A 486 -34.37 18.06 -31.32
CA GLN A 486 -33.50 19.24 -31.35
C GLN A 486 -34.29 20.52 -31.66
N GLN A 487 -35.20 20.49 -32.64
CA GLN A 487 -36.07 21.64 -32.94
C GLN A 487 -37.05 21.96 -31.81
N LYS A 488 -37.52 20.93 -31.08
CA LYS A 488 -38.35 21.09 -29.89
C LYS A 488 -37.56 21.66 -28.71
N TYR A 489 -36.28 21.33 -28.59
CA TYR A 489 -35.35 21.91 -27.63
C TYR A 489 -35.05 23.39 -27.96
N ASP A 490 -34.77 23.71 -29.22
CA ASP A 490 -34.44 25.08 -29.66
C ASP A 490 -35.63 26.06 -29.50
N SER A 491 -36.86 25.59 -29.74
CA SER A 491 -38.08 26.39 -29.49
C SER A 491 -38.39 26.60 -27.99
N LEU A 492 -37.97 25.66 -27.12
CA LEU A 492 -38.06 25.80 -25.66
C LEU A 492 -37.00 26.77 -25.11
N VAL A 493 -35.82 26.85 -25.73
CA VAL A 493 -34.76 27.82 -25.38
C VAL A 493 -35.21 29.25 -25.68
N GLU A 494 -35.91 29.49 -26.80
CA GLU A 494 -36.39 30.83 -27.16
C GLU A 494 -37.62 31.28 -26.33
N THR A 495 -38.48 30.34 -25.94
CA THR A 495 -39.59 30.63 -25.01
C THR A 495 -39.08 30.91 -23.59
N ARG A 496 -37.95 30.31 -23.19
CA ARG A 496 -37.31 30.54 -21.87
C ARG A 496 -36.54 31.86 -21.80
N ARG A 497 -36.12 32.43 -22.94
CA ARG A 497 -35.48 33.77 -23.02
C ARG A 497 -36.44 34.94 -22.80
N LEU A 498 -37.76 34.74 -22.91
CA LEU A 498 -38.76 35.81 -22.77
C LEU A 498 -39.56 35.78 -21.45
N GLN A 499 -39.18 34.96 -20.47
CA GLN A 499 -39.89 34.88 -19.17
C GLN A 499 -39.03 35.04 -17.91
N THR A 500 -37.80 35.54 -18.00
CA THR A 500 -37.00 35.87 -16.79
C THR A 500 -36.41 37.27 -16.88
N ALA A 501 -37.28 38.27 -16.78
CA ALA A 501 -36.89 39.63 -16.38
C ALA A 501 -37.25 39.84 -14.90
N SER A 502 -36.65 39.04 -14.02
CA SER A 502 -36.30 39.49 -12.68
C SER A 502 -34.79 39.68 -12.70
N TYR A 503 -34.34 40.93 -12.66
CA TYR A 503 -32.92 41.26 -12.67
C TYR A 503 -32.23 40.60 -11.47
N VAL A 504 -31.54 39.47 -11.70
CA VAL A 504 -30.50 39.01 -10.78
C VAL A 504 -29.45 40.12 -10.81
N SER A 505 -29.16 40.72 -9.66
CA SER A 505 -28.15 41.78 -9.61
C SER A 505 -26.81 41.19 -10.05
N LEU A 506 -25.95 42.02 -10.66
CA LEU A 506 -24.59 41.59 -11.04
C LEU A 506 -23.83 41.01 -9.82
N ASP A 507 -24.11 41.53 -8.62
CA ASP A 507 -23.54 41.02 -7.37
C ASP A 507 -24.04 39.62 -7.02
N THR A 508 -25.34 39.33 -7.18
CA THR A 508 -25.89 37.99 -6.96
C THR A 508 -25.34 37.01 -7.99
N PHE A 509 -25.26 37.40 -9.26
CA PHE A 509 -24.66 36.57 -10.31
C PHE A 509 -23.18 36.28 -10.02
N ASN A 510 -22.40 37.29 -9.67
CA ASN A 510 -20.99 37.11 -9.31
C ASN A 510 -20.81 36.23 -8.06
N THR A 511 -21.69 36.36 -7.08
CA THR A 511 -21.68 35.51 -5.87
C THR A 511 -21.97 34.05 -6.20
N GLU A 512 -22.97 33.78 -7.04
CA GLU A 512 -23.30 32.42 -7.49
C GLU A 512 -22.16 31.82 -8.34
N VAL A 513 -21.56 32.60 -9.25
CA VAL A 513 -20.41 32.17 -10.04
C VAL A 513 -19.21 31.82 -9.15
N GLN A 514 -18.93 32.63 -8.12
CA GLN A 514 -17.86 32.32 -7.19
C GLN A 514 -18.17 31.09 -6.32
N ALA A 515 -19.42 30.93 -5.88
CA ALA A 515 -19.84 29.73 -5.17
C ALA A 515 -19.66 28.45 -6.01
N LEU A 516 -20.02 28.50 -7.30
CA LEU A 516 -19.82 27.40 -8.24
C LEU A 516 -18.33 27.09 -8.46
N LYS A 517 -17.48 28.12 -8.60
CA LYS A 517 -16.03 27.94 -8.72
C LYS A 517 -15.42 27.28 -7.49
N ASN A 518 -15.80 27.74 -6.29
CA ASN A 518 -15.32 27.15 -5.04
C ASN A 518 -15.74 25.69 -4.91
N ALA A 519 -16.96 25.34 -5.32
CA ALA A 519 -17.43 23.96 -5.33
C ALA A 519 -16.65 23.09 -6.33
N ASP A 520 -16.37 23.61 -7.52
CA ASP A 520 -15.58 22.94 -8.55
C ASP A 520 -14.13 22.67 -8.08
N TYR A 521 -13.46 23.68 -7.52
CA TYR A 521 -12.12 23.53 -6.95
C TYR A 521 -12.08 22.53 -5.80
N SER A 522 -13.09 22.55 -4.94
CA SER A 522 -13.18 21.62 -3.81
C SER A 522 -13.35 20.17 -4.28
N LEU A 523 -14.22 19.94 -5.27
CA LEU A 523 -14.40 18.62 -5.88
C LEU A 523 -13.12 18.15 -6.58
N GLY A 524 -12.43 19.05 -7.28
CA GLY A 524 -11.14 18.76 -7.89
C GLY A 524 -10.08 18.34 -6.86
N GLY A 525 -9.98 19.06 -5.75
CA GLY A 525 -9.09 18.69 -4.63
C GLY A 525 -9.40 17.30 -4.05
N ALA A 526 -10.68 16.93 -3.96
CA ALA A 526 -11.10 15.60 -3.51
C ALA A 526 -10.69 14.50 -4.50
N MET A 527 -10.83 14.75 -5.81
CA MET A 527 -10.39 13.83 -6.88
C MET A 527 -8.87 13.61 -6.86
N ASP A 528 -8.12 14.69 -6.73
CA ASP A 528 -6.66 14.64 -6.65
C ASP A 528 -6.19 13.92 -5.38
N SER A 529 -6.88 14.13 -4.26
CA SER A 529 -6.61 13.42 -3.00
C SER A 529 -6.84 11.92 -3.12
N ALA A 530 -7.95 11.50 -3.70
CA ALA A 530 -8.20 10.07 -3.97
C ALA A 530 -7.13 9.47 -4.88
N TRP A 531 -6.76 10.19 -5.95
CA TRP A 531 -5.75 9.77 -6.91
C TRP A 531 -4.38 9.58 -6.26
N LEU A 532 -3.91 10.57 -5.50
CA LEU A 532 -2.59 10.54 -4.87
C LEU A 532 -2.51 9.58 -3.68
N CYS A 533 -3.58 9.39 -2.91
CA CYS A 533 -3.64 8.35 -1.89
C CYS A 533 -3.50 6.95 -2.51
N LEU A 534 -4.20 6.68 -3.62
CA LEU A 534 -4.06 5.41 -4.34
C LEU A 534 -2.65 5.25 -4.90
N CYS A 535 -2.14 6.27 -5.58
CA CYS A 535 -0.83 6.22 -6.21
C CYS A 535 0.29 6.04 -5.18
N GLY A 536 0.24 6.76 -4.05
CA GLY A 536 1.16 6.58 -2.94
C GLY A 536 1.12 5.16 -2.35
N ALA A 537 -0.07 4.57 -2.19
CA ALA A 537 -0.22 3.18 -1.77
C ALA A 537 0.41 2.19 -2.77
N LEU A 538 0.18 2.38 -4.08
CA LEU A 538 0.76 1.55 -5.14
C LEU A 538 2.30 1.63 -5.17
N VAL A 539 2.86 2.84 -5.03
CA VAL A 539 4.32 3.03 -4.96
C VAL A 539 4.89 2.40 -3.70
N MET A 540 4.21 2.51 -2.56
CA MET A 540 4.60 1.81 -1.35
C MET A 540 4.63 0.28 -1.57
N PHE A 541 3.66 -0.28 -2.30
CA PHE A 541 3.65 -1.72 -2.59
C PHE A 541 4.83 -2.18 -3.45
N MET A 542 5.55 -1.28 -4.13
CA MET A 542 6.82 -1.59 -4.80
C MET A 542 7.87 -2.16 -3.83
N HIS A 543 7.81 -1.84 -2.54
CA HIS A 543 8.71 -2.44 -1.52
C HIS A 543 8.52 -3.95 -1.39
N ALA A 544 7.30 -4.45 -1.58
CA ALA A 544 7.06 -5.89 -1.71
C ALA A 544 7.75 -6.46 -2.96
N GLY A 545 7.69 -5.71 -4.07
CA GLY A 545 8.34 -6.04 -5.31
C GLY A 545 9.86 -6.14 -5.19
N PHE A 546 10.51 -5.13 -4.60
CA PHE A 546 11.94 -5.15 -4.31
C PHE A 546 12.32 -6.31 -3.37
N ALA A 547 11.56 -6.52 -2.29
CA ALA A 547 11.83 -7.60 -1.36
C ALA A 547 11.80 -8.98 -2.03
N MET A 548 10.81 -9.25 -2.90
CA MET A 548 10.71 -10.53 -3.61
C MET A 548 11.80 -10.66 -4.69
N LEU A 549 12.05 -9.59 -5.46
CA LEU A 549 13.06 -9.59 -6.51
C LEU A 549 14.47 -9.80 -5.96
N GLU A 550 14.85 -9.04 -4.93
CA GLU A 550 16.18 -9.13 -4.32
C GLU A 550 16.38 -10.48 -3.65
N THR A 551 15.37 -10.96 -2.91
CA THR A 551 15.45 -12.26 -2.23
C THR A 551 15.63 -13.36 -3.26
N GLY A 552 14.77 -13.43 -4.28
CA GLY A 552 14.84 -14.45 -5.33
C GLY A 552 16.14 -14.44 -6.14
N SER A 553 16.74 -13.26 -6.32
CA SER A 553 18.00 -13.08 -7.07
C SER A 553 19.25 -13.39 -6.25
N CYS A 554 19.20 -13.24 -4.93
CA CYS A 554 20.31 -13.59 -4.03
C CYS A 554 20.35 -15.09 -3.72
N ARG A 555 21.40 -15.56 -3.02
CA ARG A 555 21.50 -16.96 -2.60
C ARG A 555 20.60 -17.21 -1.39
N ALA A 556 20.02 -18.41 -1.32
CA ALA A 556 19.08 -18.80 -0.27
C ALA A 556 19.63 -18.66 1.16
N LYS A 557 20.95 -18.73 1.35
CA LYS A 557 21.64 -18.59 2.66
C LYS A 557 21.63 -17.16 3.24
N ASN A 558 21.13 -16.19 2.48
CA ASN A 558 21.04 -14.77 2.86
C ASN A 558 19.61 -14.21 2.73
N ALA A 559 18.62 -15.07 2.48
CA ALA A 559 17.25 -14.65 2.17
C ALA A 559 16.60 -13.89 3.33
N SER A 560 16.75 -14.35 4.58
CA SER A 560 16.23 -13.63 5.76
C SER A 560 16.85 -12.25 5.86
N ASN A 561 18.16 -12.14 5.63
CA ASN A 561 18.84 -10.86 5.72
C ASN A 561 18.41 -9.87 4.62
N VAL A 562 18.19 -10.34 3.39
CA VAL A 562 17.72 -9.50 2.28
C VAL A 562 16.30 -8.98 2.55
N LEU A 563 15.40 -9.86 3.00
CA LEU A 563 14.04 -9.48 3.41
C LEU A 563 14.04 -8.45 4.54
N MET A 564 14.82 -8.71 5.59
CA MET A 564 14.97 -7.79 6.72
C MET A 564 15.46 -6.42 6.28
N LYS A 565 16.46 -6.37 5.39
CA LYS A 565 17.01 -5.12 4.90
C LYS A 565 15.97 -4.29 4.14
N ASN A 566 15.10 -4.92 3.36
CA ASN A 566 14.00 -4.23 2.68
C ASN A 566 12.98 -3.65 3.69
N LEU A 567 12.61 -4.40 4.72
CA LEU A 567 11.73 -3.91 5.80
C LEU A 567 12.37 -2.78 6.62
N VAL A 568 13.66 -2.92 6.96
CA VAL A 568 14.41 -1.88 7.67
C VAL A 568 14.56 -0.64 6.78
N ASN A 569 14.74 -0.79 5.47
CA ASN A 569 14.85 0.32 4.53
C ASN A 569 13.59 1.19 4.54
N VAL A 570 12.41 0.57 4.38
CA VAL A 570 11.16 1.35 4.36
C VAL A 570 10.91 1.99 5.72
N THR A 571 11.07 1.26 6.83
CA THR A 571 10.79 1.80 8.18
C THR A 571 11.75 2.93 8.58
N VAL A 572 13.05 2.76 8.35
CA VAL A 572 14.05 3.80 8.65
C VAL A 572 13.99 4.95 7.65
N GLY A 573 13.74 4.66 6.37
CA GLY A 573 13.56 5.66 5.33
C GLY A 573 12.36 6.56 5.61
N THR A 574 11.25 6.02 6.13
CA THR A 574 10.11 6.81 6.62
C THR A 574 10.52 7.81 7.68
N LEU A 575 11.25 7.36 8.71
CA LEU A 575 11.70 8.25 9.78
C LEU A 575 12.70 9.29 9.25
N GLY A 576 13.60 8.91 8.34
CA GLY A 576 14.54 9.83 7.71
C GLY A 576 13.84 10.92 6.89
N TRP A 577 12.80 10.54 6.14
CA TRP A 577 11.97 11.47 5.37
C TRP A 577 11.13 12.40 6.24
N TRP A 578 10.52 11.88 7.31
CA TRP A 578 9.73 12.68 8.25
C TRP A 578 10.55 13.69 9.04
N VAL A 579 11.69 13.26 9.59
CA VAL A 579 12.51 14.12 10.45
C VAL A 579 13.21 15.21 9.64
N PHE A 580 13.87 14.83 8.54
CA PHE A 580 14.74 15.74 7.78
C PHE A 580 14.40 15.81 6.29
N GLY A 581 14.03 14.69 5.67
CA GLY A 581 13.95 14.61 4.21
C GLY A 581 12.94 15.58 3.60
N TRP A 582 11.71 15.61 4.12
CA TRP A 582 10.71 16.58 3.66
C TRP A 582 11.19 18.03 3.82
N ALA A 583 11.72 18.37 5.00
CA ALA A 583 12.18 19.72 5.31
C ALA A 583 13.24 20.20 4.31
N PHE A 584 14.19 19.34 3.95
CA PHE A 584 15.22 19.69 2.98
C PHE A 584 14.73 19.66 1.53
N ALA A 585 13.74 18.83 1.20
CA ALA A 585 13.19 18.70 -0.15
C ALA A 585 12.20 19.81 -0.52
N TYR A 586 11.26 20.12 0.39
CA TYR A 586 10.09 20.95 0.14
C TYR A 586 9.87 22.06 1.18
N GLY A 587 10.62 22.07 2.28
CA GLY A 587 10.55 23.14 3.26
C GLY A 587 10.94 24.49 2.67
N SER A 588 10.52 25.59 3.32
CA SER A 588 10.74 26.96 2.85
C SER A 588 12.19 27.20 2.44
N GLN A 589 12.36 27.58 1.18
CA GLN A 589 13.62 28.01 0.61
C GLN A 589 13.72 29.51 0.93
N GLY A 590 14.54 29.88 1.92
CA GLY A 590 14.61 31.25 2.47
C GLY A 590 15.02 32.36 1.50
N ASP A 591 15.22 32.05 0.20
CA ASP A 591 15.41 32.96 -0.93
C ASP A 591 15.12 32.19 -2.25
N PRO A 592 14.18 32.65 -3.10
CA PRO A 592 13.95 32.06 -4.43
C PRO A 592 15.22 32.00 -5.31
N ALA A 593 16.22 32.85 -5.03
CA ALA A 593 17.49 32.87 -5.74
C ALA A 593 18.50 31.77 -5.32
N ASN A 594 18.29 31.09 -4.19
CA ASN A 594 19.19 30.04 -3.66
C ASN A 594 18.47 28.72 -3.38
N GLY A 595 17.64 28.26 -4.33
CA GLY A 595 16.84 27.02 -4.33
C GLY A 595 17.63 25.69 -4.21
N PHE A 596 18.56 25.60 -3.27
CA PHE A 596 19.48 24.47 -3.09
C PHE A 596 19.01 23.49 -2.01
N ILE A 597 18.38 23.97 -0.93
CA ILE A 597 17.94 23.14 0.20
C ILE A 597 16.86 23.89 1.00
N GLY A 598 15.79 23.18 1.37
CA GLY A 598 14.76 23.71 2.27
C GLY A 598 15.25 23.86 3.72
N THR A 599 14.63 24.75 4.49
CA THR A 599 15.12 25.14 5.84
C THR A 599 14.05 25.14 6.94
N SER A 600 12.83 24.72 6.63
CA SER A 600 11.72 24.65 7.57
C SER A 600 10.99 23.31 7.47
N GLU A 601 10.01 23.07 8.34
CA GLU A 601 9.12 21.90 8.31
C GLU A 601 9.73 20.56 8.75
N PHE A 602 10.76 20.62 9.60
CA PHE A 602 11.29 19.44 10.30
C PHE A 602 10.21 18.80 11.16
N PHE A 603 10.18 17.47 11.20
CA PHE A 603 9.20 16.68 11.96
C PHE A 603 7.73 16.94 11.57
N GLY A 604 7.47 17.48 10.37
CA GLY A 604 6.11 17.85 9.94
C GLY A 604 5.55 19.11 10.61
N ILE A 605 6.38 19.88 11.32
CA ILE A 605 5.99 21.17 11.90
C ILE A 605 5.60 22.13 10.77
N GLY A 606 4.46 22.80 10.85
CA GLY A 606 4.01 23.69 9.77
C GLY A 606 3.31 22.97 8.61
N PHE A 607 2.78 21.77 8.86
CA PHE A 607 1.83 21.08 7.97
C PHE A 607 0.39 21.53 8.17
N TYR A 608 0.14 22.23 9.28
CA TYR A 608 -1.16 22.74 9.66
C TYR A 608 -0.98 24.03 10.46
N THR A 609 -2.05 24.81 10.58
CA THR A 609 -2.17 25.93 11.52
C THR A 609 -3.26 25.64 12.53
N ILE A 610 -3.11 26.20 13.73
CA ILE A 610 -4.14 26.20 14.76
C ILE A 610 -4.56 27.64 14.98
N ASP A 611 -5.85 27.95 14.81
CA ASP A 611 -6.41 29.24 15.23
C ASP A 611 -6.40 29.32 16.76
N GLU A 612 -5.69 30.26 17.38
CA GLU A 612 -5.59 30.32 18.85
C GLU A 612 -6.93 30.65 19.55
N THR A 613 -7.88 31.26 18.85
CA THR A 613 -9.17 31.70 19.38
C THR A 613 -10.23 30.61 19.28
N THR A 614 -10.36 30.00 18.09
CA THR A 614 -11.35 28.94 17.84
C THR A 614 -10.76 27.55 18.10
N GLY A 615 -9.44 27.42 17.95
CA GLY A 615 -8.71 26.16 18.00
C GLY A 615 -8.94 25.22 16.83
N VAL A 616 -9.53 25.73 15.75
CA VAL A 616 -9.70 25.00 14.50
C VAL A 616 -8.33 24.70 13.92
N ILE A 617 -8.11 23.42 13.59
CA ILE A 617 -6.92 22.98 12.87
C ILE A 617 -7.19 23.10 11.37
N THR A 618 -6.26 23.65 10.60
CA THR A 618 -6.37 23.74 9.15
C THR A 618 -5.10 23.22 8.49
N PRO A 619 -5.18 22.16 7.67
CA PRO A 619 -4.07 21.69 6.87
C PRO A 619 -3.55 22.78 5.94
N LEU A 620 -2.24 22.90 5.82
CA LEU A 620 -1.61 23.83 4.90
C LEU A 620 -1.43 23.18 3.52
N ALA A 621 -1.68 23.96 2.48
CA ALA A 621 -1.41 23.58 1.10
C ALA A 621 0.11 23.50 0.84
N SER A 622 0.52 22.67 -0.11
CA SER A 622 1.91 22.51 -0.54
C SER A 622 2.39 23.63 -1.47
N CYS A 623 1.49 24.47 -1.97
CA CYS A 623 1.77 25.63 -2.81
C CYS A 623 0.69 26.70 -2.67
N ASP A 624 0.97 27.90 -3.20
CA ASP A 624 0.09 29.08 -3.11
C ASP A 624 -0.95 29.18 -4.26
N ALA A 625 -1.03 28.18 -5.15
CA ALA A 625 -1.95 28.18 -6.29
C ALA A 625 -3.32 27.55 -5.98
N ASP A 626 -4.34 27.91 -6.76
CA ASP A 626 -5.66 27.26 -6.71
C ASP A 626 -5.51 25.75 -7.05
N GLY A 627 -6.14 24.87 -6.27
CA GLY A 627 -6.06 23.41 -6.47
C GLY A 627 -4.81 22.72 -5.89
N CYS A 628 -4.00 23.43 -5.09
CA CYS A 628 -2.85 22.83 -4.40
C CYS A 628 -3.27 21.76 -3.38
N GLN A 629 -2.50 20.67 -3.37
CA GLN A 629 -2.71 19.54 -2.45
C GLN A 629 -2.26 19.89 -1.03
N SER A 630 -2.77 19.18 -0.02
CA SER A 630 -2.26 19.35 1.34
C SER A 630 -0.78 18.92 1.44
N LYS A 631 -0.02 19.54 2.34
CA LYS A 631 1.37 19.14 2.63
C LYS A 631 1.45 17.68 3.08
N MET A 632 0.47 17.20 3.83
CA MET A 632 0.40 15.80 4.28
C MET A 632 0.22 14.83 3.11
N LEU A 633 -0.60 15.17 2.12
CA LEU A 633 -0.81 14.34 0.93
C LEU A 633 0.45 14.29 0.07
N SER A 634 1.03 15.47 -0.15
CA SER A 634 2.30 15.61 -0.88
C SER A 634 3.42 14.85 -0.17
N TRP A 635 3.47 14.91 1.17
CA TRP A 635 4.41 14.14 1.99
C TRP A 635 4.23 12.65 1.80
N PHE A 636 3.00 12.15 1.84
CA PHE A 636 2.70 10.73 1.70
C PHE A 636 3.09 10.20 0.31
N PHE A 637 2.74 10.94 -0.74
CA PHE A 637 3.11 10.57 -2.11
C PHE A 637 4.64 10.58 -2.31
N GLN A 638 5.32 11.66 -1.93
CA GLN A 638 6.76 11.82 -2.14
C GLN A 638 7.62 10.92 -1.24
N TRP A 639 7.12 10.56 -0.06
CA TRP A 639 7.74 9.57 0.83
C TRP A 639 7.93 8.22 0.13
N ALA A 640 6.94 7.80 -0.66
CA ALA A 640 6.96 6.51 -1.33
C ALA A 640 8.11 6.45 -2.38
N PHE A 641 8.37 7.56 -3.08
CA PHE A 641 9.48 7.70 -4.03
C PHE A 641 10.84 7.74 -3.32
N CYS A 642 10.95 8.52 -2.24
CA CYS A 642 12.17 8.60 -1.43
C CYS A 642 12.61 7.23 -0.92
N THR A 643 11.68 6.49 -0.32
CA THR A 643 11.99 5.15 0.22
C THR A 643 12.31 4.16 -0.89
N ALA A 644 11.62 4.20 -2.04
CA ALA A 644 11.94 3.38 -3.20
C ALA A 644 13.36 3.67 -3.73
N GLY A 645 13.74 4.95 -3.82
CA GLY A 645 15.10 5.37 -4.19
C GLY A 645 16.17 4.81 -3.26
N ALA A 646 15.91 4.79 -1.96
CA ALA A 646 16.77 4.14 -0.97
C ALA A 646 16.83 2.62 -1.17
N THR A 647 15.69 1.96 -1.45
CA THR A 647 15.63 0.51 -1.66
C THR A 647 16.49 0.04 -2.85
N ILE A 648 16.60 0.83 -3.93
CA ILE A 648 17.48 0.49 -5.08
C ILE A 648 18.92 0.16 -4.63
N VAL A 649 19.43 0.89 -3.63
CA VAL A 649 20.79 0.68 -3.12
C VAL A 649 20.92 -0.66 -2.41
N SER A 650 19.85 -1.13 -1.74
CA SER A 650 19.78 -2.44 -1.09
C SER A 650 20.20 -3.53 -2.07
N GLY A 651 19.56 -3.60 -3.25
CA GLY A 651 19.83 -4.63 -4.25
C GLY A 651 21.31 -4.74 -4.61
N GLY A 652 21.96 -3.61 -4.88
CA GLY A 652 23.39 -3.56 -5.24
C GLY A 652 24.31 -4.07 -4.13
N VAL A 653 24.03 -3.74 -2.87
CA VAL A 653 24.91 -4.11 -1.73
C VAL A 653 24.54 -5.43 -1.06
N ALA A 654 23.65 -6.22 -1.66
CA ALA A 654 23.13 -7.44 -1.05
C ALA A 654 24.21 -8.49 -0.72
N GLU A 655 23.88 -9.32 0.27
CA GLU A 655 24.67 -10.45 0.79
C GLU A 655 25.99 -10.15 1.52
N ARG A 656 26.47 -8.91 1.55
CA ARG A 656 27.78 -8.59 2.14
C ARG A 656 27.86 -7.33 3.00
N VAL A 657 26.80 -6.52 3.03
CA VAL A 657 26.70 -5.37 3.95
C VAL A 657 26.12 -5.82 5.30
N LYS A 658 26.61 -5.23 6.42
CA LYS A 658 25.97 -5.42 7.73
C LYS A 658 24.63 -4.68 7.77
N SER A 659 23.58 -5.32 8.28
CA SER A 659 22.22 -4.76 8.23
C SER A 659 22.02 -3.46 9.04
N PRO A 660 22.53 -3.29 10.27
CA PRO A 660 22.47 -2.00 10.97
C PRO A 660 23.21 -0.89 10.22
N THR A 661 24.32 -1.24 9.58
CA THR A 661 25.09 -0.29 8.78
C THR A 661 24.32 0.18 7.57
N TYR A 662 23.59 -0.74 6.92
CA TYR A 662 22.67 -0.37 5.85
C TYR A 662 21.52 0.51 6.37
N ALA A 663 20.99 0.24 7.56
CA ALA A 663 19.95 1.09 8.17
C ALA A 663 20.43 2.55 8.33
N VAL A 664 21.65 2.75 8.82
CA VAL A 664 22.27 4.09 8.93
C VAL A 664 22.40 4.75 7.56
N TYR A 665 22.84 3.99 6.56
CA TYR A 665 22.95 4.50 5.19
C TYR A 665 21.57 4.87 4.61
N ALA A 666 20.54 4.02 4.79
CA ALA A 666 19.19 4.27 4.32
C ALA A 666 18.59 5.55 4.96
N PHE A 667 18.84 5.76 6.26
CA PHE A 667 18.50 7.02 6.93
C PHE A 667 19.21 8.21 6.26
N PHE A 668 20.52 8.11 6.06
CA PHE A 668 21.30 9.19 5.44
C PHE A 668 20.86 9.49 4.00
N MET A 669 20.51 8.46 3.23
CA MET A 669 19.97 8.57 1.89
C MET A 669 18.63 9.33 1.90
N ALA A 670 17.69 8.90 2.75
CA ALA A 670 16.35 9.50 2.86
C ALA A 670 16.34 10.89 3.51
N SER A 671 17.33 11.19 4.36
CA SER A 671 17.44 12.46 5.08
C SER A 671 18.30 13.50 4.39
N PHE A 672 19.25 13.15 3.52
CA PHE A 672 20.20 14.14 2.96
C PHE A 672 20.45 13.96 1.45
N ILE A 673 20.81 12.76 0.99
CA ILE A 673 21.24 12.58 -0.41
C ILE A 673 20.07 12.80 -1.37
N TYR A 674 18.99 12.04 -1.20
CA TYR A 674 17.79 12.12 -2.02
C TYR A 674 17.05 13.46 -1.89
N PRO A 675 16.70 13.97 -0.69
CA PRO A 675 15.87 15.16 -0.56
C PRO A 675 16.53 16.43 -1.11
N ILE A 676 17.86 16.55 -1.07
CA ILE A 676 18.54 17.72 -1.62
C ILE A 676 18.48 17.72 -3.17
N ILE A 677 18.55 16.54 -3.79
CA ILE A 677 18.29 16.43 -5.25
C ILE A 677 16.86 16.84 -5.56
N VAL A 678 15.89 16.39 -4.76
CA VAL A 678 14.49 16.82 -4.87
C VAL A 678 14.36 18.33 -4.74
N ALA A 679 15.05 18.95 -3.78
CA ALA A 679 15.03 20.40 -3.57
C ALA A 679 15.47 21.18 -4.83
N TRP A 680 16.49 20.67 -5.53
CA TRP A 680 16.96 21.27 -6.78
C TRP A 680 15.95 21.08 -7.90
N SER A 681 15.28 19.93 -7.92
CA SER A 681 14.40 19.46 -8.98
C SER A 681 12.92 19.75 -8.68
N TRP A 682 12.19 18.80 -8.08
CA TRP A 682 10.74 18.86 -7.88
C TRP A 682 10.32 19.84 -6.78
N GLY A 683 11.25 20.26 -5.91
CA GLY A 683 11.06 21.29 -4.91
C GLY A 683 11.10 22.72 -5.46
N GLY A 684 11.16 22.89 -6.79
CA GLY A 684 11.15 24.20 -7.46
C GLY A 684 12.50 24.94 -7.39
N GLY A 685 13.59 24.22 -7.11
CA GLY A 685 14.92 24.81 -6.96
C GLY A 685 15.59 25.22 -8.27
N TRP A 686 16.90 25.44 -8.19
CA TRP A 686 17.69 26.06 -9.26
C TRP A 686 17.69 25.27 -10.59
N LEU A 687 17.39 23.96 -10.60
CA LEU A 687 17.29 23.21 -11.86
C LEU A 687 16.04 23.61 -12.66
N ALA A 688 14.97 24.08 -12.01
CA ALA A 688 13.71 24.42 -12.67
C ALA A 688 13.87 25.48 -13.79
N THR A 689 14.90 26.33 -13.70
CA THR A 689 15.21 27.39 -14.67
C THR A 689 16.61 27.26 -15.26
N VAL A 690 17.26 26.10 -15.13
CA VAL A 690 18.64 25.90 -15.61
C VAL A 690 18.75 26.16 -17.11
N LEU A 691 19.77 26.92 -17.52
CA LEU A 691 19.97 27.38 -18.89
C LEU A 691 18.75 28.11 -19.50
N ASP A 692 17.93 28.76 -18.67
CA ASP A 692 16.70 29.47 -19.05
C ASP A 692 15.63 28.58 -19.72
N VAL A 693 15.78 27.25 -19.64
CA VAL A 693 14.85 26.26 -20.23
C VAL A 693 14.33 25.24 -19.22
N GLY A 694 15.04 25.02 -18.10
CA GLY A 694 14.69 24.01 -17.13
C GLY A 694 15.02 22.58 -17.58
N TYR A 695 14.77 21.61 -16.69
CA TYR A 695 14.97 20.18 -16.94
C TYR A 695 13.63 19.45 -17.07
N MET A 696 13.66 18.21 -17.57
CA MET A 696 12.51 17.32 -17.61
C MET A 696 12.83 16.01 -16.89
N ASP A 697 12.12 15.74 -15.80
CA ASP A 697 12.14 14.43 -15.14
C ASP A 697 10.78 14.20 -14.46
N PHE A 698 9.80 13.78 -15.26
CA PHE A 698 8.38 13.75 -14.88
C PHE A 698 8.13 12.91 -13.62
N ALA A 699 8.65 11.68 -13.58
CA ALA A 699 8.48 10.78 -12.44
C ALA A 699 9.79 10.30 -11.81
N GLY A 700 10.98 10.65 -12.34
CA GLY A 700 12.27 10.37 -11.67
C GLY A 700 13.20 9.33 -12.29
N SER A 701 13.45 9.33 -13.62
CA SER A 701 14.62 8.59 -14.15
C SER A 701 15.93 9.13 -13.59
N GLY A 702 16.01 10.44 -13.35
CA GLY A 702 17.12 11.10 -12.68
C GLY A 702 16.97 11.07 -11.17
N VAL A 703 15.94 11.74 -10.66
CA VAL A 703 15.74 12.02 -9.23
C VAL A 703 15.68 10.74 -8.40
N VAL A 704 15.02 9.68 -8.88
CA VAL A 704 14.90 8.39 -8.17
C VAL A 704 15.92 7.38 -8.68
N HIS A 705 15.83 7.02 -9.96
CA HIS A 705 16.56 5.86 -10.48
C HIS A 705 18.06 6.15 -10.63
N LEU A 706 18.46 7.29 -11.19
CA LEU A 706 19.87 7.64 -11.28
C LEU A 706 20.49 7.84 -9.90
N THR A 707 19.80 8.53 -8.98
CA THR A 707 20.25 8.73 -7.60
C THR A 707 20.50 7.39 -6.89
N GLY A 708 19.51 6.48 -6.92
CA GLY A 708 19.63 5.15 -6.33
C GLY A 708 20.67 4.27 -7.03
N GLY A 709 20.70 4.27 -8.37
CA GLY A 709 21.58 3.44 -9.19
C GLY A 709 23.06 3.84 -9.11
N VAL A 710 23.37 5.14 -9.08
CA VAL A 710 24.75 5.62 -8.85
C VAL A 710 25.18 5.32 -7.43
N SER A 711 24.29 5.52 -6.46
CA SER A 711 24.56 5.17 -5.06
C SER A 711 24.83 3.67 -4.88
N ALA A 712 24.08 2.80 -5.56
CA ALA A 712 24.32 1.35 -5.62
C ALA A 712 25.67 1.03 -6.26
N LEU A 713 26.03 1.71 -7.35
CA LEU A 713 27.33 1.53 -8.01
C LEU A 713 28.49 1.87 -7.08
N LEU A 714 28.41 3.00 -6.37
CA LEU A 714 29.45 3.39 -5.42
C LEU A 714 29.51 2.43 -4.22
N GLY A 715 28.35 1.99 -3.71
CA GLY A 715 28.28 0.98 -2.66
C GLY A 715 28.94 -0.34 -3.04
N THR A 716 28.64 -0.85 -4.25
CA THR A 716 29.21 -2.10 -4.77
C THR A 716 30.72 -1.99 -4.99
N ILE A 717 31.21 -0.87 -5.53
CA ILE A 717 32.64 -0.60 -5.73
C ILE A 717 33.38 -0.56 -4.38
N VAL A 718 32.86 0.19 -3.40
CA VAL A 718 33.51 0.34 -2.09
C VAL A 718 33.51 -0.98 -1.31
N LEU A 719 32.41 -1.74 -1.37
CA LEU A 719 32.32 -3.07 -0.76
C LEU A 719 33.27 -4.07 -1.42
N GLY A 720 33.46 -3.98 -2.73
CA GLY A 720 34.11 -5.01 -3.53
C GLY A 720 33.20 -6.23 -3.78
N PRO A 721 33.64 -7.21 -4.57
CA PRO A 721 32.80 -8.32 -4.99
C PRO A 721 32.56 -9.36 -3.89
N ARG A 722 31.46 -10.11 -4.01
CA ARG A 722 31.22 -11.31 -3.19
C ARG A 722 32.30 -12.35 -3.47
N LYS A 723 32.81 -12.98 -2.42
CA LYS A 723 33.88 -13.99 -2.52
C LYS A 723 33.44 -15.15 -3.41
N GLY A 724 34.21 -15.46 -4.45
CA GLY A 724 33.92 -16.53 -5.40
C GLY A 724 33.05 -16.12 -6.60
N ARG A 725 32.51 -14.89 -6.65
CA ARG A 725 31.54 -14.49 -7.70
C ARG A 725 32.08 -14.59 -9.12
N PHE A 726 33.37 -14.30 -9.32
CA PHE A 726 33.99 -14.31 -10.65
C PHE A 726 34.80 -15.59 -10.90
N GLU A 727 35.01 -16.40 -9.87
CA GLU A 727 35.65 -17.71 -9.93
C GLU A 727 34.63 -18.81 -10.23
N ASN A 728 33.49 -18.81 -9.52
CA ASN A 728 32.41 -19.81 -9.59
C ASN A 728 31.05 -19.11 -9.82
N PRO A 729 30.80 -18.52 -11.00
CA PRO A 729 29.60 -17.71 -11.26
C PRO A 729 28.27 -18.48 -11.08
N GLU A 730 28.27 -19.79 -11.29
CA GLU A 730 27.11 -20.69 -11.13
C GLU A 730 26.57 -20.74 -9.69
N GLU A 731 27.41 -20.51 -8.67
CA GLU A 731 26.97 -20.46 -7.26
C GLU A 731 26.14 -19.22 -6.93
N PHE A 732 26.07 -18.26 -7.86
CA PHE A 732 25.40 -16.96 -7.71
C PHE A 732 24.18 -16.81 -8.62
N GLU A 733 23.72 -17.90 -9.24
CA GLU A 733 22.44 -17.93 -9.93
C GLU A 733 21.27 -17.68 -8.97
N CYS A 734 20.18 -17.11 -9.49
CA CYS A 734 18.98 -16.80 -8.70
C CYS A 734 18.44 -18.06 -8.03
N HIS A 735 18.31 -18.04 -6.70
CA HIS A 735 17.86 -19.23 -5.96
C HIS A 735 16.35 -19.50 -6.11
N ASN A 736 15.54 -18.48 -6.42
CA ASN A 736 14.09 -18.61 -6.54
C ASN A 736 13.53 -17.65 -7.61
N LEU A 737 13.50 -18.13 -8.85
CA LEU A 737 13.04 -17.38 -10.01
C LEU A 737 11.56 -16.95 -9.94
N PRO A 738 10.61 -17.77 -9.41
CA PRO A 738 9.24 -17.30 -9.16
C PRO A 738 9.17 -16.03 -8.30
N LEU A 739 10.03 -15.88 -7.29
CA LEU A 739 10.08 -14.64 -6.49
C LEU A 739 10.62 -13.45 -7.31
N VAL A 740 11.57 -13.67 -8.21
CA VAL A 740 12.06 -12.62 -9.14
C VAL A 740 10.93 -12.14 -10.06
N VAL A 741 10.17 -13.08 -10.64
CA VAL A 741 9.03 -12.77 -11.52
C VAL A 741 7.92 -12.07 -10.74
N LEU A 742 7.56 -12.57 -9.55
CA LEU A 742 6.56 -11.95 -8.69
C LEU A 742 6.98 -10.53 -8.28
N GLY A 743 8.25 -10.35 -7.92
CA GLY A 743 8.82 -9.04 -7.61
C GLY A 743 8.73 -8.08 -8.78
N THR A 744 9.06 -8.54 -10.00
CA THR A 744 8.97 -7.74 -11.23
C THR A 744 7.53 -7.30 -11.52
N PHE A 745 6.54 -8.20 -11.38
CA PHE A 745 5.14 -7.84 -11.58
C PHE A 745 4.61 -6.90 -10.51
N ALA A 746 4.99 -7.08 -9.24
CA ALA A 746 4.63 -6.15 -8.18
C ALA A 746 5.25 -4.76 -8.41
N LEU A 747 6.49 -4.68 -8.91
CA LEU A 747 7.13 -3.42 -9.30
C LEU A 747 6.40 -2.76 -10.49
N TRP A 748 6.03 -3.53 -11.53
CA TRP A 748 5.26 -3.00 -12.66
C TRP A 748 3.89 -2.50 -12.18
N PHE A 749 3.19 -3.27 -11.35
CA PHE A 749 1.91 -2.85 -10.77
C PHE A 749 2.04 -1.54 -9.97
N GLY A 750 3.03 -1.43 -9.10
CA GLY A 750 3.31 -0.21 -8.35
C GLY A 750 3.74 0.97 -9.24
N TRP A 751 4.32 0.69 -10.41
CA TRP A 751 4.69 1.71 -11.39
C TRP A 751 3.51 2.49 -11.96
N TYR A 752 2.29 1.93 -11.91
CA TYR A 752 1.07 2.67 -12.24
C TYR A 752 0.70 3.74 -11.19
N GLY A 753 1.15 3.60 -9.94
CA GLY A 753 1.14 4.70 -8.99
C GLY A 753 2.32 5.66 -9.15
N PHE A 754 3.45 5.15 -9.64
CA PHE A 754 4.68 5.91 -9.79
C PHE A 754 4.61 6.90 -10.96
N ASN A 755 4.42 6.38 -12.18
CA ASN A 755 4.43 7.21 -13.38
C ASN A 755 3.09 7.97 -13.53
N PRO A 756 1.92 7.32 -13.70
CA PRO A 756 0.65 8.04 -13.79
C PRO A 756 0.36 8.93 -12.58
N GLY A 757 0.70 8.51 -11.36
CA GLY A 757 0.51 9.34 -10.17
C GLY A 757 1.31 10.65 -10.19
N SER A 758 2.39 10.71 -10.96
CA SER A 758 3.19 11.94 -11.15
C SER A 758 2.50 12.99 -12.02
N THR A 759 1.26 12.76 -12.49
CA THR A 759 0.39 13.86 -12.96
C THR A 759 -0.04 14.78 -11.82
N LEU A 760 0.13 14.35 -10.56
CA LEU A 760 -0.20 15.06 -9.32
C LEU A 760 -1.69 15.41 -9.12
N GLY A 761 -2.53 15.06 -10.09
CA GLY A 761 -3.97 15.26 -10.05
C GLY A 761 -4.69 14.49 -11.15
N MET A 762 -6.00 14.38 -11.00
CA MET A 762 -6.96 13.78 -11.92
C MET A 762 -8.32 14.51 -11.87
N HIS A 763 -8.35 15.77 -11.45
CA HIS A 763 -9.58 16.56 -11.24
C HIS A 763 -10.36 16.89 -12.52
N ASP A 764 -9.74 16.83 -13.70
CA ASP A 764 -10.38 17.18 -14.96
C ASP A 764 -10.06 16.21 -16.11
N GLY A 765 -10.72 16.41 -17.25
CA GLY A 765 -10.52 15.56 -18.44
C GLY A 765 -9.11 15.66 -19.04
N ALA A 766 -8.40 16.75 -18.77
CA ALA A 766 -7.04 17.01 -19.26
C ALA A 766 -6.02 16.18 -18.47
N THR A 767 -6.00 16.33 -17.14
CA THR A 767 -5.19 15.56 -16.20
C THR A 767 -5.51 14.06 -16.26
N GLY A 768 -6.78 13.68 -16.39
CA GLY A 768 -7.19 12.28 -16.59
C GLY A 768 -6.66 11.66 -17.89
N ALA A 769 -6.69 12.39 -19.00
CA ALA A 769 -6.13 11.92 -20.27
C ALA A 769 -4.60 11.82 -20.23
N MET A 770 -3.93 12.75 -19.53
CA MET A 770 -2.49 12.69 -19.30
C MET A 770 -2.12 11.43 -18.49
N ALA A 771 -2.83 11.15 -17.40
CA ALA A 771 -2.60 9.94 -16.60
C ALA A 771 -2.76 8.66 -17.44
N ALA A 772 -3.76 8.63 -18.33
CA ALA A 772 -3.98 7.52 -19.26
C ALA A 772 -2.83 7.37 -20.28
N GLN A 773 -2.36 8.47 -20.86
CA GLN A 773 -1.20 8.46 -21.77
C GLN A 773 0.06 7.95 -21.05
N VAL A 774 0.32 8.46 -19.84
CA VAL A 774 1.46 8.07 -19.02
C VAL A 774 1.42 6.57 -18.71
N ALA A 775 0.25 6.02 -18.39
CA ALA A 775 0.05 4.59 -18.16
C ALA A 775 0.35 3.75 -19.42
N MET A 776 -0.10 4.21 -20.58
CA MET A 776 0.17 3.56 -21.87
C MET A 776 1.66 3.57 -22.22
N ASN A 777 2.32 4.72 -22.07
CA ASN A 777 3.77 4.87 -22.28
C ASN A 777 4.58 3.96 -21.35
N THR A 778 4.20 3.92 -20.07
CA THR A 778 4.81 3.05 -19.05
C THR A 778 4.74 1.57 -19.47
N THR A 779 3.57 1.13 -19.91
CA THR A 779 3.31 -0.26 -20.35
C THR A 779 4.09 -0.63 -21.61
N LEU A 780 4.06 0.25 -22.62
CA LEU A 780 4.75 0.02 -23.89
C LEU A 780 6.27 -0.05 -23.71
N SER A 781 6.86 0.86 -22.93
CA SER A 781 8.29 0.84 -22.67
C SER A 781 8.73 -0.40 -21.89
N ALA A 782 7.95 -0.81 -20.88
CA ALA A 782 8.19 -2.03 -20.11
C ALA A 782 8.19 -3.30 -21.01
N ALA A 783 7.15 -3.44 -21.83
CA ALA A 783 7.00 -4.58 -22.72
C ALA A 783 8.13 -4.65 -23.75
N THR A 784 8.48 -3.51 -24.35
CA THR A 784 9.53 -3.42 -25.37
C THR A 784 10.92 -3.65 -24.80
N GLY A 785 11.21 -3.11 -23.61
CA GLY A 785 12.45 -3.39 -22.89
C GLY A 785 12.61 -4.88 -22.58
N GLY A 786 11.56 -5.51 -22.03
CA GLY A 786 11.53 -6.95 -21.73
C GLY A 786 11.77 -7.83 -22.96
N ILE A 787 11.01 -7.60 -24.04
CA ILE A 787 11.14 -8.35 -25.29
C ILE A 787 12.54 -8.16 -25.90
N THR A 788 13.09 -6.96 -25.84
CA THR A 788 14.41 -6.65 -26.39
C THR A 788 15.50 -7.48 -25.69
N VAL A 789 15.52 -7.49 -24.35
CA VAL A 789 16.50 -8.31 -23.61
C VAL A 789 16.27 -9.80 -23.84
N PHE A 790 15.01 -10.25 -23.85
CA PHE A 790 14.67 -11.64 -24.12
C PHE A 790 15.21 -12.13 -25.46
N ILE A 791 14.97 -11.38 -26.55
CA ILE A 791 15.46 -11.73 -27.89
C ILE A 791 16.99 -11.66 -27.93
N LEU A 792 17.59 -10.60 -27.37
CA LEU A 792 19.04 -10.40 -27.40
C LEU A 792 19.79 -11.49 -26.65
N ARG A 793 19.37 -11.82 -25.42
CA ARG A 793 19.98 -12.90 -24.62
C ARG A 793 19.75 -14.26 -25.25
N TYR A 794 18.56 -14.53 -25.81
CA TYR A 794 18.37 -15.76 -26.58
C TYR A 794 19.29 -15.83 -27.81
N ALA A 795 19.47 -14.73 -28.54
CA ALA A 795 20.35 -14.68 -29.70
C ALA A 795 21.82 -14.96 -29.33
N ILE A 796 22.30 -14.44 -28.19
CA ILE A 796 23.68 -14.61 -27.68
C ILE A 796 23.89 -15.97 -27.02
N MET A 797 23.01 -16.36 -26.08
CA MET A 797 23.19 -17.51 -25.19
C MET A 797 22.58 -18.81 -25.74
N LYS A 798 21.66 -18.71 -26.72
CA LYS A 798 20.83 -19.83 -27.21
C LYS A 798 20.02 -20.53 -26.12
N LYS A 799 19.69 -19.80 -25.05
CA LYS A 799 18.87 -20.24 -23.91
C LYS A 799 17.92 -19.12 -23.50
N TYR A 800 16.77 -19.48 -22.96
CA TYR A 800 15.82 -18.50 -22.43
C TYR A 800 16.26 -18.06 -21.04
N ASP A 801 16.40 -16.75 -20.86
CA ASP A 801 16.82 -16.14 -19.61
C ASP A 801 15.69 -15.27 -19.05
N VAL A 802 14.97 -15.82 -18.07
CA VAL A 802 13.84 -15.16 -17.43
C VAL A 802 14.30 -14.00 -16.54
N GLY A 803 15.44 -14.13 -15.85
CA GLY A 803 16.00 -13.04 -15.05
C GLY A 803 16.39 -11.85 -15.93
N GLY A 804 17.00 -12.13 -17.08
CA GLY A 804 17.26 -11.14 -18.13
C GLY A 804 15.98 -10.46 -18.63
N LEU A 805 14.93 -11.22 -18.93
CA LEU A 805 13.62 -10.66 -19.30
C LEU A 805 13.06 -9.74 -18.21
N CYS A 806 13.07 -10.16 -16.94
CA CYS A 806 12.65 -9.35 -15.80
C CYS A 806 13.41 -8.02 -15.73
N ASN A 807 14.75 -8.04 -15.79
CA ASN A 807 15.54 -6.82 -15.79
C ASN A 807 15.34 -5.96 -17.04
N GLY A 808 15.02 -6.57 -18.20
CA GLY A 808 14.64 -5.84 -19.41
C GLY A 808 13.32 -5.08 -19.25
N ILE A 809 12.33 -5.68 -18.59
CA ILE A 809 11.07 -5.01 -18.23
C ILE A 809 11.37 -3.79 -17.34
N LEU A 810 12.16 -4.00 -16.28
CA LEU A 810 12.55 -2.92 -15.36
C LEU A 810 13.37 -1.82 -16.05
N ALA A 811 14.28 -2.19 -16.95
CA ALA A 811 15.06 -1.22 -17.74
C ALA A 811 14.15 -0.35 -18.62
N GLY A 812 13.12 -0.94 -19.23
CA GLY A 812 12.10 -0.21 -19.99
C GLY A 812 11.28 0.73 -19.10
N LEU A 813 10.84 0.25 -17.94
CA LEU A 813 10.12 1.06 -16.95
C LEU A 813 10.95 2.26 -16.48
N VAL A 814 12.21 2.05 -16.07
CA VAL A 814 13.13 3.14 -15.66
C VAL A 814 13.37 4.14 -16.78
N SER A 815 13.54 3.66 -18.01
CA SER A 815 13.90 4.53 -19.15
C SER A 815 12.79 5.50 -19.56
N ILE A 816 11.52 5.13 -19.36
CA ILE A 816 10.41 6.00 -19.72
C ILE A 816 10.02 6.98 -18.61
N THR A 817 10.41 6.71 -17.35
CA THR A 817 10.00 7.48 -16.17
C THR A 817 10.18 9.00 -16.30
N ALA A 818 11.28 9.51 -16.85
CA ALA A 818 11.50 10.95 -17.01
C ALA A 818 10.62 11.61 -18.08
N GLY A 819 10.28 10.87 -19.15
CA GLY A 819 9.58 11.42 -20.32
C GLY A 819 8.14 10.93 -20.45
N CYS A 820 7.62 10.12 -19.53
CA CYS A 820 6.37 9.38 -19.73
C CYS A 820 5.13 10.28 -19.94
N GLY A 821 5.14 11.51 -19.43
CA GLY A 821 4.10 12.53 -19.66
C GLY A 821 4.36 13.49 -20.84
N ASN A 822 5.48 13.33 -21.55
CA ASN A 822 5.96 14.30 -22.55
C ASN A 822 6.37 13.65 -23.88
N VAL A 823 6.10 12.36 -24.07
CA VAL A 823 6.44 11.65 -25.30
C VAL A 823 5.25 10.88 -25.87
N GLU A 824 5.27 10.66 -27.18
CA GLU A 824 4.32 9.79 -27.88
C GLU A 824 4.50 8.31 -27.52
N CYS A 825 3.44 7.52 -27.70
CA CYS A 825 3.49 6.06 -27.55
C CYS A 825 4.53 5.39 -28.47
N GLY A 826 4.75 5.93 -29.68
CA GLY A 826 5.80 5.47 -30.59
C GLY A 826 7.20 5.74 -30.05
N SER A 827 7.41 6.88 -29.42
CA SER A 827 8.66 7.22 -28.72
C SER A 827 8.86 6.31 -27.51
N ALA A 828 7.81 6.02 -26.73
CA ALA A 828 7.92 5.11 -25.58
C ALA A 828 8.41 3.70 -25.97
N PHE A 829 7.99 3.19 -27.14
CA PHE A 829 8.52 1.95 -27.71
C PHE A 829 10.05 2.03 -27.96
N ALA A 830 10.51 3.13 -28.58
CA ALA A 830 11.93 3.30 -28.89
C ALA A 830 12.77 3.48 -27.62
N ILE A 831 12.26 4.23 -26.65
CA ILE A 831 12.90 4.48 -25.35
C ILE A 831 13.10 3.17 -24.59
N GLY A 832 12.07 2.30 -24.52
CA GLY A 832 12.17 1.00 -23.89
C GLY A 832 13.15 0.06 -24.58
N LEU A 833 13.15 0.02 -25.92
CA LEU A 833 14.09 -0.76 -26.71
C LEU A 833 15.55 -0.33 -26.46
N ILE A 834 15.84 0.97 -26.57
CA ILE A 834 17.20 1.48 -26.36
C ILE A 834 17.61 1.33 -24.90
N GLY A 835 16.68 1.54 -23.96
CA GLY A 835 16.89 1.30 -22.53
C GLY A 835 17.34 -0.12 -22.23
N ALA A 836 16.73 -1.12 -22.86
CA ALA A 836 17.15 -2.52 -22.76
C ALA A 836 18.57 -2.77 -23.31
N LEU A 837 18.96 -2.08 -24.39
CA LEU A 837 20.32 -2.17 -24.93
C LEU A 837 21.34 -1.51 -23.98
N VAL A 838 20.98 -0.36 -23.39
CA VAL A 838 21.79 0.34 -22.38
C VAL A 838 21.99 -0.53 -21.14
N TYR A 839 20.91 -1.15 -20.63
CA TYR A 839 20.98 -2.14 -19.55
C TYR A 839 21.91 -3.29 -19.93
N GLN A 840 21.72 -3.92 -21.09
CA GLN A 840 22.52 -5.09 -21.45
C GLN A 840 24.00 -4.74 -21.60
N ALA A 841 24.32 -3.60 -22.21
CA ALA A 841 25.69 -3.14 -22.37
C ALA A 841 26.35 -2.80 -21.02
N SER A 842 25.64 -2.11 -20.13
CA SER A 842 26.15 -1.74 -18.80
C SER A 842 26.29 -2.93 -17.86
N SER A 843 25.35 -3.89 -17.87
CA SER A 843 25.47 -5.16 -17.12
C SER A 843 26.72 -5.93 -17.56
N MET A 844 26.95 -6.07 -18.88
CA MET A 844 28.18 -6.70 -19.41
C MET A 844 29.45 -5.92 -19.04
N LEU A 845 29.39 -4.59 -19.01
CA LEU A 845 30.52 -3.75 -18.61
C LEU A 845 30.89 -3.99 -17.14
N LEU A 846 29.92 -4.01 -16.23
CA LEU A 846 30.16 -4.29 -14.81
C LEU A 846 30.78 -5.68 -14.60
N GLN A 847 30.26 -6.69 -15.29
CA GLN A 847 30.86 -8.05 -15.27
C GLN A 847 32.32 -8.03 -15.76
N LYS A 848 32.61 -7.31 -16.84
CA LYS A 848 33.99 -7.17 -17.38
C LYS A 848 34.91 -6.44 -16.41
N LEU A 849 34.41 -5.43 -15.70
CA LEU A 849 35.14 -4.67 -14.68
C LEU A 849 35.23 -5.39 -13.33
N LYS A 850 34.65 -6.59 -13.22
CA LYS A 850 34.54 -7.36 -11.97
C LYS A 850 33.86 -6.57 -10.83
N ILE A 851 32.85 -5.77 -11.19
CA ILE A 851 31.95 -5.11 -10.23
C ILE A 851 30.74 -6.01 -10.04
N ASP A 852 30.52 -6.43 -8.80
CA ASP A 852 29.47 -7.39 -8.45
C ASP A 852 28.22 -6.69 -7.93
N ASP A 853 27.26 -6.50 -8.81
CA ASP A 853 25.91 -6.01 -8.51
C ASP A 853 24.92 -7.20 -8.51
N PRO A 854 24.41 -7.65 -7.35
CA PRO A 854 23.61 -8.87 -7.24
C PRO A 854 22.32 -8.90 -8.04
N VAL A 855 21.71 -7.74 -8.30
CA VAL A 855 20.41 -7.64 -8.99
C VAL A 855 20.48 -6.78 -10.25
N ASP A 856 21.68 -6.40 -10.67
CA ASP A 856 21.89 -5.37 -11.69
C ASP A 856 21.19 -4.04 -11.35
N ALA A 857 21.22 -3.62 -10.07
CA ALA A 857 20.62 -2.37 -9.61
C ALA A 857 21.19 -1.16 -10.36
N SER A 858 22.52 -1.09 -10.52
CA SER A 858 23.20 0.02 -11.20
C SER A 858 22.95 0.02 -12.71
N PRO A 859 23.05 -1.11 -13.44
CA PRO A 859 22.61 -1.20 -14.84
C PRO A 859 21.15 -0.77 -15.07
N VAL A 860 20.21 -1.32 -14.28
CA VAL A 860 18.78 -1.06 -14.45
C VAL A 860 18.41 0.37 -14.06
N HIS A 861 18.92 0.90 -12.96
CA HIS A 861 18.49 2.21 -12.45
C HIS A 861 19.45 3.34 -12.81
N GLY A 862 20.76 3.12 -12.68
CA GLY A 862 21.77 4.13 -12.96
C GLY A 862 21.89 4.41 -14.45
N PHE A 863 22.29 3.41 -15.25
CA PHE A 863 22.54 3.61 -16.68
C PHE A 863 21.25 3.85 -17.47
N CYS A 864 20.17 3.11 -17.22
CA CYS A 864 18.89 3.42 -17.84
C CYS A 864 18.27 4.72 -17.31
N GLY A 865 18.59 5.14 -16.09
CA GLY A 865 18.21 6.46 -15.57
C GLY A 865 18.86 7.59 -16.35
N ILE A 866 20.17 7.49 -16.64
CA ILE A 866 20.88 8.41 -17.56
C ILE A 866 20.18 8.44 -18.92
N TRP A 867 19.92 7.26 -19.49
CA TRP A 867 19.24 7.17 -20.79
C TRP A 867 17.85 7.79 -20.73
N GLY A 868 17.05 7.54 -19.69
CA GLY A 868 15.70 8.06 -19.58
C GLY A 868 15.65 9.58 -19.50
N VAL A 869 16.56 10.20 -18.72
CA VAL A 869 16.66 11.67 -18.66
C VAL A 869 17.06 12.26 -20.02
N LEU A 870 18.02 11.65 -20.72
CA LEU A 870 18.39 12.09 -22.07
C LEU A 870 17.25 11.90 -23.06
N ALA A 871 16.58 10.74 -23.01
CA ALA A 871 15.48 10.37 -23.89
C ALA A 871 14.29 11.32 -23.72
N ALA A 872 13.98 11.75 -22.50
CA ALA A 872 12.93 12.73 -22.24
C ALA A 872 13.15 14.03 -23.04
N GLY A 873 14.38 14.55 -23.06
CA GLY A 873 14.71 15.74 -23.87
C GLY A 873 14.80 15.47 -25.38
N LEU A 874 15.19 14.26 -25.79
CA LEU A 874 15.37 13.90 -27.22
C LEU A 874 14.06 13.59 -27.94
N PHE A 875 13.11 12.96 -27.24
CA PHE A 875 11.86 12.47 -27.81
C PHE A 875 10.65 13.31 -27.40
N ASP A 876 10.88 14.46 -26.75
CA ASP A 876 9.82 15.41 -26.46
C ASP A 876 9.12 15.85 -27.76
N TRP A 877 7.82 15.64 -27.80
CA TRP A 877 6.97 15.92 -28.95
C TRP A 877 6.44 17.36 -29.01
N GLY A 878 6.69 18.17 -27.97
CA GLY A 878 6.99 19.60 -28.11
C GLY A 878 6.03 20.54 -28.84
N LYS A 879 4.77 20.23 -29.11
CA LYS A 879 3.76 21.22 -29.55
C LYS A 879 2.44 21.03 -28.83
N GLY A 880 2.00 22.05 -28.10
CA GLY A 880 0.62 22.17 -27.66
C GLY A 880 0.50 23.01 -26.41
N VAL A 881 -0.19 24.14 -26.53
CA VAL A 881 -0.84 24.84 -25.41
C VAL A 881 -2.16 24.09 -25.10
N ASP A 882 -2.15 22.77 -25.27
CA ASP A 882 -3.33 21.95 -25.49
C ASP A 882 -3.29 20.82 -24.45
N HIS A 883 -3.51 21.17 -23.19
CA HIS A 883 -4.04 20.37 -22.06
C HIS A 883 -3.56 18.91 -21.79
N TYR A 884 -2.64 18.30 -22.55
CA TYR A 884 -2.25 16.88 -22.45
C TYR A 884 -0.74 16.66 -22.21
N HIS A 885 0.01 17.72 -21.94
CA HIS A 885 1.46 17.66 -21.67
C HIS A 885 1.74 17.79 -20.16
N GLY A 886 2.57 16.90 -19.61
CA GLY A 886 2.98 16.95 -18.20
C GLY A 886 3.87 18.13 -17.80
N TRP A 887 4.50 18.76 -18.79
CA TRP A 887 5.29 20.00 -18.68
C TRP A 887 5.22 20.74 -20.03
N SER A 888 5.41 22.06 -20.07
CA SER A 888 5.65 22.79 -21.33
C SER A 888 6.88 22.23 -22.06
N GLY A 889 6.67 21.38 -23.08
CA GLY A 889 7.75 20.75 -23.83
C GLY A 889 8.73 21.74 -24.48
N PHE A 890 9.91 21.24 -24.83
CA PHE A 890 11.02 21.97 -25.46
C PHE A 890 10.80 22.27 -26.96
N GLY A 891 9.70 21.83 -27.58
CA GLY A 891 9.45 22.10 -29.01
C GLY A 891 8.88 23.49 -29.32
N CYS A 892 8.31 24.19 -28.33
CA CYS A 892 7.86 25.58 -28.43
C CYS A 892 7.72 26.19 -27.02
N MET A 893 8.74 26.91 -26.56
CA MET A 893 8.62 27.76 -25.37
C MET A 893 8.22 29.18 -25.78
N PRO A 894 7.37 29.87 -25.00
CA PRO A 894 7.05 31.28 -25.24
C PRO A 894 8.29 32.17 -25.11
N VAL A 895 8.37 33.26 -25.86
CA VAL A 895 9.45 34.27 -25.76
C VAL A 895 9.40 34.98 -24.41
N SER A 896 8.20 35.20 -23.86
CA SER A 896 7.98 35.71 -22.50
C SER A 896 6.55 35.41 -22.03
N ASP A 897 6.24 35.66 -20.76
CA ASP A 897 4.86 35.57 -20.24
C ASP A 897 3.86 36.46 -21.00
N SER A 898 4.36 37.50 -21.67
CA SER A 898 3.57 38.43 -22.49
C SER A 898 3.61 38.14 -24.00
N ASP A 899 4.45 37.20 -24.43
CA ASP A 899 4.69 36.88 -25.84
C ASP A 899 4.71 35.36 -26.05
N SER A 900 3.58 34.84 -26.52
CA SER A 900 3.37 33.41 -26.81
C SER A 900 4.02 32.92 -28.11
N THR A 901 4.83 33.75 -28.78
CA THR A 901 5.59 33.29 -29.95
C THR A 901 6.59 32.21 -29.56
N CYS A 902 6.68 31.16 -30.37
CA CYS A 902 7.58 30.03 -30.11
C CYS A 902 9.05 30.44 -30.31
N GLN A 903 9.86 30.30 -29.26
CA GLN A 903 11.32 30.26 -29.38
C GLN A 903 11.71 29.02 -30.21
N THR A 904 12.56 29.22 -31.22
CA THR A 904 13.09 28.13 -32.07
C THR A 904 14.56 27.86 -31.73
N GLY A 905 15.01 26.61 -31.85
CA GLY A 905 16.41 26.23 -31.60
C GLY A 905 16.76 25.87 -30.13
N ILE A 906 15.77 25.86 -29.23
CA ILE A 906 15.94 25.55 -27.80
C ILE A 906 16.26 24.07 -27.50
N GLY A 907 16.07 23.15 -28.45
CA GLY A 907 16.34 21.72 -28.25
C GLY A 907 17.78 21.41 -27.84
N GLY A 908 18.77 22.16 -28.36
CA GLY A 908 20.17 22.01 -27.93
C GLY A 908 20.38 22.41 -26.47
N THR A 909 19.75 23.51 -26.05
CA THR A 909 19.77 24.00 -24.66
C THR A 909 19.05 23.04 -23.72
N ALA A 910 17.91 22.48 -24.15
CA ALA A 910 17.16 21.48 -23.41
C ALA A 910 18.00 20.22 -23.12
N ILE A 911 18.68 19.68 -24.13
CA ILE A 911 19.63 18.57 -23.92
C ILE A 911 20.79 18.98 -22.99
N GLY A 912 21.24 20.24 -23.07
CA GLY A 912 22.20 20.81 -22.12
C GLY A 912 21.70 20.76 -20.67
N ALA A 913 20.43 21.13 -20.43
CA ALA A 913 19.80 21.09 -19.12
C ALA A 913 19.67 19.65 -18.58
N GLN A 914 19.25 18.71 -19.43
CA GLN A 914 19.21 17.27 -19.09
C GLN A 914 20.60 16.73 -18.71
N CYS A 915 21.64 17.12 -19.45
CA CYS A 915 23.02 16.77 -19.10
C CYS A 915 23.45 17.35 -17.75
N ILE A 916 23.07 18.60 -17.44
CA ILE A 916 23.37 19.22 -16.14
C ILE A 916 22.68 18.44 -15.00
N LEU A 917 21.39 18.10 -15.15
CA LEU A 917 20.69 17.25 -14.17
C LEU A 917 21.47 15.94 -13.92
N ILE A 918 21.81 15.21 -14.99
CA ILE A 918 22.52 13.93 -14.90
C ILE A 918 23.85 14.10 -14.17
N ILE A 919 24.65 15.09 -14.57
CA ILE A 919 25.98 15.34 -13.98
C ILE A 919 25.83 15.68 -12.50
N MET A 920 24.89 16.55 -12.14
CA MET A 920 24.72 16.99 -10.75
C MET A 920 24.20 15.87 -9.85
N VAL A 921 23.28 15.04 -10.33
CA VAL A 921 22.84 13.84 -9.60
C VAL A 921 24.00 12.86 -9.41
N ILE A 922 24.79 12.58 -10.45
CA ILE A 922 25.95 11.70 -10.35
C ILE A 922 26.97 12.25 -9.34
N LEU A 923 27.29 13.55 -9.43
CA LEU A 923 28.25 14.18 -8.53
C LEU A 923 27.74 14.18 -7.09
N TRP A 924 26.48 14.55 -6.84
CA TRP A 924 25.93 14.61 -5.49
C TRP A 924 25.74 13.23 -4.87
N ALA A 925 24.92 12.39 -5.53
CA ALA A 925 24.60 11.05 -5.04
C ALA A 925 25.84 10.17 -4.99
N GLY A 926 26.67 10.20 -6.05
CA GLY A 926 27.91 9.42 -6.11
C GLY A 926 28.92 9.86 -5.06
N THR A 927 29.16 11.16 -4.90
CA THR A 927 30.16 11.64 -3.93
C THR A 927 29.71 11.36 -2.50
N LEU A 928 28.48 11.71 -2.13
CA LEU A 928 28.00 11.52 -0.75
C LEU A 928 27.81 10.04 -0.41
N SER A 929 27.30 9.21 -1.32
CA SER A 929 27.24 7.76 -1.10
C SER A 929 28.64 7.16 -1.02
N GLY A 930 29.57 7.59 -1.87
CA GLY A 930 30.98 7.20 -1.80
C GLY A 930 31.61 7.54 -0.46
N ILE A 931 31.43 8.76 0.04
CA ILE A 931 31.91 9.21 1.36
C ILE A 931 31.27 8.36 2.46
N ALA A 932 29.95 8.18 2.45
CA ALA A 932 29.23 7.43 3.47
C ALA A 932 29.71 5.97 3.53
N PHE A 933 29.74 5.27 2.39
CA PHE A 933 30.24 3.89 2.34
C PHE A 933 31.72 3.80 2.70
N PHE A 934 32.55 4.73 2.25
CA PHE A 934 33.98 4.72 2.58
C PHE A 934 34.22 4.98 4.08
N ALA A 935 33.49 5.90 4.70
CA ALA A 935 33.55 6.13 6.15
C ALA A 935 33.13 4.88 6.94
N LEU A 936 32.06 4.22 6.52
CA LEU A 936 31.61 2.94 7.10
C LEU A 936 32.65 1.82 6.90
N LYS A 937 33.38 1.83 5.77
CA LYS A 937 34.48 0.88 5.51
C LYS A 937 35.67 1.15 6.43
N MET A 938 36.08 2.41 6.57
CA MET A 938 37.23 2.81 7.41
C MET A 938 37.00 2.50 8.90
N THR A 939 35.75 2.49 9.35
CA THR A 939 35.36 2.11 10.71
C THR A 939 35.21 0.59 10.90
N GLY A 940 35.36 -0.22 9.85
CA GLY A 940 35.14 -1.68 9.90
C GLY A 940 33.67 -2.08 10.05
N LEU A 941 32.73 -1.15 9.87
CA LEU A 941 31.29 -1.37 10.05
C LEU A 941 30.58 -1.78 8.76
N LEU A 942 31.18 -1.57 7.59
CA LEU A 942 30.49 -1.80 6.31
C LEU A 942 30.26 -3.28 5.96
N ARG A 943 31.33 -4.05 5.79
CA ARG A 943 31.28 -5.42 5.24
C ARG A 943 31.29 -6.47 6.35
N ILE A 944 30.55 -7.55 6.16
CA ILE A 944 30.61 -8.73 7.02
C ILE A 944 31.99 -9.41 6.95
N ASP A 945 32.31 -10.21 7.96
CA ASP A 945 33.54 -11.01 7.96
C ASP A 945 33.47 -12.19 6.98
N GLU A 946 34.63 -12.70 6.59
CA GLU A 946 34.78 -13.75 5.59
C GLU A 946 34.05 -15.05 5.94
N TYR A 947 34.08 -15.45 7.22
CA TYR A 947 33.37 -16.64 7.68
C TYR A 947 31.86 -16.47 7.53
N THR A 948 31.31 -15.32 7.94
CA THR A 948 29.88 -15.01 7.77
C THR A 948 29.46 -14.99 6.29
N GLU A 949 30.30 -14.48 5.39
CA GLU A 949 30.02 -14.46 3.95
C GLU A 949 30.00 -15.88 3.34
N GLU A 950 30.85 -16.78 3.85
CA GLU A 950 30.94 -18.18 3.43
C GLU A 950 29.72 -18.98 3.91
N VAL A 951 29.37 -18.90 5.19
CA VAL A 951 28.24 -19.68 5.75
C VAL A 951 26.87 -19.07 5.46
N GLY A 952 26.80 -17.76 5.22
CA GLY A 952 25.57 -16.99 5.04
C GLY A 952 25.13 -16.23 6.30
N MET A 953 24.58 -15.03 6.10
CA MET A 953 24.15 -14.16 7.21
C MET A 953 22.98 -14.74 7.99
N ASP A 954 22.10 -15.51 7.35
CA ASP A 954 20.91 -16.06 8.00
C ASP A 954 21.32 -16.97 9.16
N VAL A 955 22.25 -17.89 8.93
CA VAL A 955 22.75 -18.82 9.96
C VAL A 955 23.41 -18.09 11.12
N LYS A 956 24.16 -17.03 10.83
CA LYS A 956 24.98 -16.34 11.83
C LYS A 956 24.21 -15.30 12.64
N GLN A 957 23.30 -14.56 12.00
CA GLN A 957 22.71 -13.33 12.56
C GLN A 957 21.21 -13.42 12.78
N HIS A 958 20.51 -14.41 12.21
CA HIS A 958 19.04 -14.47 12.26
C HIS A 958 18.50 -15.57 13.19
N SER A 959 17.28 -15.34 13.65
CA SER A 959 16.42 -16.27 14.36
C SER A 959 15.02 -16.18 13.73
N PRO A 960 14.56 -17.20 12.99
CA PRO A 960 15.21 -18.47 12.71
C PRO A 960 16.49 -18.34 11.84
N PRO A 961 17.43 -19.30 11.90
CA PRO A 961 18.71 -19.25 11.17
C PRO A 961 18.58 -19.53 9.66
N LYS A 962 17.35 -19.64 9.13
CA LYS A 962 17.04 -19.92 7.73
C LYS A 962 15.69 -19.30 7.35
N ALA A 963 15.57 -18.82 6.11
CA ALA A 963 14.30 -18.28 5.60
C ALA A 963 13.28 -19.35 5.19
N TYR A 964 13.77 -20.57 4.90
CA TYR A 964 12.98 -21.67 4.39
C TYR A 964 13.14 -22.92 5.25
N ALA A 965 12.02 -23.48 5.70
CA ALA A 965 11.91 -24.82 6.25
C ALA A 965 11.04 -25.71 5.34
N ILE A 966 11.31 -25.66 4.03
CA ILE A 966 10.58 -26.39 2.98
C ILE A 966 11.40 -27.63 2.60
N GLY A 967 11.49 -28.62 3.48
CA GLY A 967 12.25 -29.85 3.21
C GLY A 967 12.36 -30.75 4.43
N ALA A 968 12.04 -32.05 4.23
CA ALA A 968 11.88 -33.13 5.21
C ALA A 968 10.54 -33.12 6.00
N ASN A 969 9.43 -33.37 5.31
CA ASN A 969 8.42 -34.22 5.94
C ASN A 969 8.90 -35.66 5.71
N PRO A 970 9.29 -36.43 6.75
CA PRO A 970 9.40 -37.87 6.59
C PRO A 970 8.03 -38.36 6.13
N MET A 971 7.97 -38.95 4.94
CA MET A 971 6.89 -39.91 4.67
C MET A 971 7.05 -40.99 5.75
N PRO A 972 6.01 -41.32 6.54
CA PRO A 972 6.07 -42.48 7.40
C PRO A 972 6.51 -43.66 6.56
N THR A 973 7.59 -44.34 6.95
CA THR A 973 8.14 -45.48 6.20
C THR A 973 7.24 -46.72 6.25
N GLU A 974 6.09 -46.67 6.93
CA GLU A 974 5.15 -47.79 6.99
C GLU A 974 3.71 -47.28 6.84
N VAL A 975 3.19 -47.37 5.62
CA VAL A 975 1.75 -47.59 5.45
C VAL A 975 1.55 -49.06 5.78
N GLU A 976 1.28 -49.37 7.05
CA GLU A 976 0.71 -50.67 7.40
C GLU A 976 -0.63 -50.78 6.67
N LYS A 977 -0.60 -51.57 5.60
CA LYS A 977 -1.79 -52.08 4.93
C LYS A 977 -2.54 -52.96 5.91
N THR A 978 -3.55 -52.41 6.56
CA THR A 978 -4.64 -53.22 7.11
C THR A 978 -5.98 -52.62 6.69
N VAL A 979 -6.46 -53.19 5.57
CA VAL A 979 -7.83 -53.39 5.06
C VAL A 979 -8.90 -52.37 5.43
#